data_AF-A0A7S2VGK3-F1
#
_entry.id   AF-A0A7S2VGK3-F1
#
_cell.length_a   1.000
_cell.length_b   1.000
_cell.length_c   1.000
_cell.angle_alpha   90.00
_cell.angle_beta   90.00
_cell.angle_gamma   90.00
#
_symmetry.space_group_name_H-M   'P 1'
#
loop_
_entity.id
_entity.type
_entity.pdbx_description
1 polymer ?
#
loop_
_entity_poly.entity_id
_entity_poly.type
_entity_poly.pdbx_seq_one_letter_code
_entity_poly.pdbx_strand_id
1 'polypeptide(L)'
;MCKNTDKSSPQQHVHVTVTKDVPSEKQAEWLSMANDLASETWKEDGCLFYQFVQSKENKERFVIVEEWESQSKLEAHFSTAHFTKLVPLMDGISTTVELDVSQKCLAVSRPETSPSTSTDYKNHVHVTVTKTVPTEKQEEWLSMATELATGTWKEDGCISYEFVKSKDKSNRFVIVEEWESQAKLNAHFATPHFTKFVPLMDAISTTVALDVSSRCLSVSPSRTSSSTQHVHVTVTKNVPVESQQEWLGMAKELAAETWKEDGCITYDFVRSKENSERFIIVEEWESQTKLDAHFNTPHFTKFVPLMDAISTTVELDVSHKCLPMERQVSDRRKRNGRILIVYDTSTGSTACIADLIAEGALLLDRMEVRVRVVPGPATSWEDATKKRDALHPFATYSDIYWADAVCAGTPTNLGSISYRMKQFWDDFSQSGGWSTTDGKIGSAFTSQGGHGGGGELACMAMKSILMNFGFSVFGITDYVGFMDTMHYGSVIAKKPRAEIDRMKCRRQGLRLAEMVGYYINGRDDANPNVTKNWDTERWGFPGIPPRGVDESEASARTKTRPNMLMPAPKKALIFTKMEDYVHESTSAMAAWVHAKLGEFGWKGVVTDDKDFINNKEKLDEFDLIVFLNNSGQIFDKTENLLAHIDAGKGVVGVHAAVASFLNGKDASGLTIMEPTSDVFETVFGSHFKNHPVVQTGTIIMNDDLKAKNGKLNGYLSSVPAKFSLEDEFFNFTKNVADRDDITVVAWADESTYEGGLMGEKHPIAWYHEMGEKKAPIFYTGLGHFSHFYNGTGPEYVSTILEAGLRYCCGF
;
A
#
# COMPACT_ATOMS: atom_id res chain seq x y z
N MET A 1 27.00 -18.42 -46.22
CA MET A 1 27.65 -19.74 -46.05
C MET A 1 27.86 -19.90 -44.56
N CYS A 2 27.36 -20.90 -43.83
CA CYS A 2 27.00 -22.29 -44.13
C CYS A 2 25.77 -22.78 -43.31
N LYS A 3 25.24 -23.94 -43.73
CA LYS A 3 24.07 -24.70 -43.22
C LYS A 3 24.41 -25.68 -42.08
N ASN A 4 23.38 -26.00 -41.26
CA ASN A 4 23.03 -27.18 -40.42
C ASN A 4 23.97 -28.39 -40.24
N THR A 5 23.94 -29.00 -39.02
CA THR A 5 23.77 -30.48 -38.75
C THR A 5 23.41 -30.78 -37.25
N ASP A 6 22.89 -31.99 -36.97
CA ASP A 6 21.97 -32.46 -35.90
C ASP A 6 22.61 -33.34 -34.76
N LYS A 7 21.94 -33.46 -33.59
CA LYS A 7 21.85 -34.52 -32.50
C LYS A 7 23.00 -35.07 -31.59
N SER A 8 22.74 -35.10 -30.26
CA SER A 8 22.84 -36.27 -29.31
C SER A 8 22.23 -35.99 -27.90
N SER A 9 21.48 -36.92 -27.30
CA SER A 9 20.63 -36.82 -26.07
C SER A 9 21.30 -37.29 -24.75
N PRO A 10 20.95 -36.75 -23.54
CA PRO A 10 21.53 -37.17 -22.25
C PRO A 10 20.74 -38.30 -21.54
N GLN A 11 21.43 -39.22 -20.85
CA GLN A 11 20.86 -40.33 -20.07
C GLN A 11 20.24 -39.85 -18.73
N GLN A 12 19.16 -40.52 -18.29
CA GLN A 12 18.29 -40.15 -17.15
C GLN A 12 18.41 -41.17 -16.00
N HIS A 13 18.74 -40.70 -14.79
CA HIS A 13 18.75 -41.50 -13.55
C HIS A 13 17.33 -41.67 -12.98
N VAL A 14 17.11 -42.72 -12.20
CA VAL A 14 15.86 -43.06 -11.51
C VAL A 14 16.06 -42.93 -10.01
N HIS A 15 15.12 -42.29 -9.32
CA HIS A 15 15.10 -42.19 -7.87
C HIS A 15 13.92 -42.98 -7.32
N VAL A 16 14.12 -43.70 -6.22
CA VAL A 16 13.12 -44.51 -5.55
C VAL A 16 13.11 -44.15 -4.08
N THR A 17 11.95 -43.87 -3.50
CA THR A 17 11.80 -43.71 -2.06
C THR A 17 10.65 -44.60 -1.57
N VAL A 18 10.94 -45.45 -0.59
CA VAL A 18 9.99 -46.41 -0.02
C VAL A 18 9.82 -46.14 1.47
N THR A 19 8.65 -45.71 1.92
CA THR A 19 8.34 -45.58 3.34
C THR A 19 7.64 -46.82 3.85
N LYS A 20 8.14 -47.40 4.95
CA LYS A 20 7.64 -48.61 5.61
C LYS A 20 7.47 -48.35 7.11
N ASP A 21 6.33 -48.73 7.67
CA ASP A 21 6.10 -48.77 9.11
C ASP A 21 6.35 -50.20 9.63
N VAL A 22 7.25 -50.33 10.61
CA VAL A 22 7.71 -51.60 11.20
C VAL A 22 7.36 -51.61 12.69
N PRO A 23 6.49 -52.53 13.16
CA PRO A 23 6.13 -52.65 14.56
C PRO A 23 7.35 -52.85 15.47
N SER A 24 7.37 -52.13 16.60
CA SER A 24 8.52 -52.03 17.49
C SER A 24 9.14 -53.38 17.91
N GLU A 25 8.33 -54.42 18.17
CA GLU A 25 8.75 -55.76 18.61
C GLU A 25 9.39 -56.62 17.51
N LYS A 26 9.25 -56.23 16.24
CA LYS A 26 9.79 -56.93 15.07
C LYS A 26 10.93 -56.18 14.36
N GLN A 27 11.28 -54.98 14.82
CA GLN A 27 12.30 -54.12 14.19
C GLN A 27 13.70 -54.75 14.15
N ALA A 28 14.12 -55.49 15.19
CA ALA A 28 15.45 -56.11 15.21
C ALA A 28 15.61 -57.20 14.14
N GLU A 29 14.54 -57.96 13.89
CA GLU A 29 14.47 -58.98 12.84
C GLU A 29 14.45 -58.32 11.44
N TRP A 30 13.66 -57.25 11.28
CA TRP A 30 13.53 -56.50 10.02
C TRP A 30 14.82 -55.74 9.61
N LEU A 31 15.48 -55.08 10.57
CA LEU A 31 16.73 -54.34 10.33
C LEU A 31 17.90 -55.26 9.96
N SER A 32 17.92 -56.50 10.45
CA SER A 32 18.91 -57.49 10.02
C SER A 32 18.75 -57.81 8.53
N MET A 33 17.52 -58.01 8.06
CA MET A 33 17.24 -58.28 6.64
C MET A 33 17.43 -57.05 5.75
N ALA A 34 17.10 -55.85 6.26
CA ALA A 34 17.33 -54.59 5.55
C ALA A 34 18.82 -54.32 5.28
N ASN A 35 19.68 -54.63 6.26
CA ASN A 35 21.13 -54.50 6.08
C ASN A 35 21.68 -55.50 5.06
N ASP A 36 21.21 -56.75 5.08
CA ASP A 36 21.61 -57.75 4.09
C ASP A 36 21.16 -57.34 2.68
N LEU A 37 19.92 -56.83 2.53
CA LEU A 37 19.37 -56.31 1.27
C LEU A 37 20.21 -55.14 0.74
N ALA A 38 20.48 -54.13 1.56
CA ALA A 38 21.31 -52.99 1.16
C ALA A 38 22.72 -53.41 0.72
N SER A 39 23.34 -54.36 1.44
CA SER A 39 24.73 -54.76 1.19
C SER A 39 24.93 -55.51 -0.13
N GLU A 40 23.93 -56.29 -0.57
CA GLU A 40 23.96 -56.98 -1.85
C GLU A 40 23.51 -56.07 -3.00
N THR A 41 22.55 -55.17 -2.74
CA THR A 41 22.05 -54.21 -3.74
C THR A 41 23.14 -53.22 -4.19
N TRP A 42 24.02 -52.81 -3.27
CA TRP A 42 25.17 -51.96 -3.59
C TRP A 42 26.19 -52.59 -4.55
N LYS A 43 26.17 -53.92 -4.72
CA LYS A 43 27.08 -54.62 -5.63
C LYS A 43 26.50 -54.75 -7.04
N GLU A 44 25.25 -54.34 -7.24
CA GLU A 44 24.57 -54.44 -8.53
C GLU A 44 25.01 -53.36 -9.53
N ASP A 45 25.13 -53.76 -10.80
CA ASP A 45 25.54 -52.89 -11.90
C ASP A 45 24.46 -51.87 -12.24
N GLY A 46 24.68 -50.60 -11.87
CA GLY A 46 23.77 -49.48 -12.07
C GLY A 46 23.08 -48.95 -10.80
N CYS A 47 23.39 -49.50 -9.62
CA CYS A 47 22.97 -48.96 -8.32
C CYS A 47 23.89 -47.80 -7.91
N LEU A 48 23.34 -46.59 -7.82
CA LEU A 48 24.09 -45.37 -7.48
C LEU A 48 23.97 -45.01 -5.99
N PHE A 49 22.82 -45.30 -5.39
CA PHE A 49 22.53 -45.00 -3.99
C PHE A 49 21.49 -45.99 -3.44
N TYR A 50 21.64 -46.43 -2.20
CA TYR A 50 20.65 -47.29 -1.54
C TYR A 50 20.81 -47.22 -0.02
N GLN A 51 19.83 -46.67 0.72
CA GLN A 51 19.94 -46.48 2.17
C GLN A 51 18.58 -46.52 2.89
N PHE A 52 18.58 -47.01 4.13
CA PHE A 52 17.44 -46.95 5.05
C PHE A 52 17.63 -45.86 6.11
N VAL A 53 16.58 -45.07 6.39
CA VAL A 53 16.58 -43.96 7.35
C VAL A 53 15.33 -44.02 8.23
N GLN A 54 15.47 -43.91 9.55
CA GLN A 54 14.34 -43.95 10.48
C GLN A 54 13.82 -42.54 10.81
N SER A 55 12.51 -42.36 10.89
CA SER A 55 11.90 -41.10 11.31
C SER A 55 12.23 -40.75 12.76
N LYS A 56 12.44 -39.46 13.03
CA LYS A 56 12.66 -38.94 14.39
C LYS A 56 11.37 -38.79 15.17
N GLU A 57 10.25 -38.57 14.49
CA GLU A 57 8.92 -38.30 15.07
C GLU A 57 8.11 -39.58 15.25
N ASN A 58 8.28 -40.57 14.37
CA ASN A 58 7.69 -41.89 14.49
C ASN A 58 8.78 -42.98 14.46
N LYS A 59 9.04 -43.60 15.60
CA LYS A 59 10.07 -44.66 15.74
C LYS A 59 9.69 -45.96 15.03
N GLU A 60 8.47 -46.11 14.56
CA GLU A 60 8.06 -47.26 13.76
C GLU A 60 8.26 -47.01 12.26
N ARG A 61 8.52 -45.77 11.83
CA ARG A 61 8.62 -45.43 10.41
C ARG A 61 10.06 -45.41 9.89
N PHE A 62 10.31 -46.16 8.82
CA PHE A 62 11.57 -46.25 8.10
C PHE A 62 11.37 -45.87 6.63
N VAL A 63 12.34 -45.18 6.03
CA VAL A 63 12.32 -44.72 4.65
C VAL A 63 13.56 -45.28 3.95
N ILE A 64 13.34 -46.02 2.87
CA ILE A 64 14.34 -46.55 1.96
C ILE A 64 14.50 -45.54 0.84
N VAL A 65 15.73 -45.18 0.49
CA VAL A 65 16.02 -44.24 -0.60
C VAL A 65 17.03 -44.91 -1.53
N GLU A 66 16.69 -45.04 -2.80
CA GLU A 66 17.47 -45.70 -3.83
C GLU A 66 17.65 -44.79 -5.04
N GLU A 67 18.82 -44.83 -5.69
CA GLU A 67 19.06 -44.19 -6.97
C GLU A 67 19.73 -45.16 -7.92
N TRP A 68 19.27 -45.17 -9.17
CA TRP A 68 19.70 -46.09 -10.20
C TRP A 68 20.05 -45.34 -11.48
N GLU A 69 21.11 -45.76 -12.16
CA GLU A 69 21.60 -45.14 -13.40
C GLU A 69 20.54 -45.09 -14.49
N SER A 70 19.62 -46.06 -14.52
CA SER A 70 18.50 -46.10 -15.45
C SER A 70 17.40 -47.07 -15.00
N GLN A 71 16.20 -46.90 -15.55
CA GLN A 71 15.02 -47.73 -15.25
C GLN A 71 15.27 -49.22 -15.52
N SER A 72 16.00 -49.54 -16.59
CA SER A 72 16.35 -50.93 -16.91
C SER A 72 17.24 -51.59 -15.84
N LYS A 73 18.06 -50.82 -15.13
CA LYS A 73 18.91 -51.34 -14.05
C LYS A 73 18.11 -51.55 -12.76
N LEU A 74 17.21 -50.61 -12.42
CA LEU A 74 16.24 -50.77 -11.34
C LEU A 74 15.31 -51.98 -11.55
N GLU A 75 14.83 -52.19 -12.78
CA GLU A 75 13.98 -53.35 -13.08
C GLU A 75 14.74 -54.68 -13.01
N ALA A 76 16.02 -54.68 -13.38
CA ALA A 76 16.89 -55.83 -13.18
C ALA A 76 17.11 -56.14 -11.70
N HIS A 77 17.22 -55.11 -10.85
CA HIS A 77 17.31 -55.22 -9.40
C HIS A 77 16.12 -55.95 -8.79
N PHE A 78 14.89 -55.62 -9.19
CA PHE A 78 13.68 -56.30 -8.71
C PHE A 78 13.64 -57.80 -9.03
N SER A 79 14.49 -58.25 -9.94
CA SER A 79 14.59 -59.65 -10.37
C SER A 79 15.78 -60.39 -9.75
N THR A 80 16.63 -59.75 -8.94
CA THR A 80 17.79 -60.43 -8.34
C THR A 80 17.41 -61.39 -7.24
N ALA A 81 18.27 -62.39 -7.03
CA ALA A 81 18.00 -63.47 -6.08
C ALA A 81 17.89 -62.98 -4.63
N HIS A 82 18.51 -61.85 -4.28
CA HIS A 82 18.42 -61.30 -2.93
C HIS A 82 17.20 -60.39 -2.76
N PHE A 83 16.83 -59.56 -3.76
CA PHE A 83 15.60 -58.77 -3.73
C PHE A 83 14.36 -59.67 -3.65
N THR A 84 14.26 -60.65 -4.56
CA THR A 84 13.11 -61.57 -4.61
C THR A 84 12.99 -62.49 -3.40
N LYS A 85 14.09 -62.73 -2.67
CA LYS A 85 14.09 -63.51 -1.43
C LYS A 85 13.77 -62.68 -0.19
N LEU A 86 14.37 -61.49 -0.05
CA LEU A 86 14.33 -60.71 1.20
C LEU A 86 13.11 -59.78 1.27
N VAL A 87 12.76 -59.09 0.17
CA VAL A 87 11.69 -58.08 0.18
C VAL A 87 10.32 -58.66 0.57
N PRO A 88 9.88 -59.84 0.08
CA PRO A 88 8.62 -60.42 0.53
C PRO A 88 8.58 -60.81 2.02
N LEU A 89 9.73 -61.21 2.59
CA LEU A 89 9.83 -61.52 4.03
C LEU A 89 9.79 -60.23 4.86
N MET A 90 10.45 -59.17 4.36
CA MET A 90 10.42 -57.85 4.98
C MET A 90 9.02 -57.23 4.94
N ASP A 91 8.30 -57.36 3.83
CA ASP A 91 6.93 -56.86 3.64
C ASP A 91 5.88 -57.67 4.44
N GLY A 92 6.21 -58.90 4.85
CA GLY A 92 5.40 -59.66 5.79
C GLY A 92 5.48 -59.14 7.23
N ILE A 93 6.49 -58.32 7.54
CA ILE A 93 6.75 -57.77 8.88
C ILE A 93 6.47 -56.27 8.94
N SER A 94 6.62 -55.55 7.83
CA SER A 94 6.40 -54.11 7.75
C SER A 94 5.26 -53.75 6.81
N THR A 95 4.65 -52.60 7.05
CA THR A 95 3.57 -52.09 6.20
C THR A 95 4.12 -50.99 5.33
N THR A 96 4.01 -51.13 4.00
CA THR A 96 4.36 -50.04 3.08
C THR A 96 3.39 -48.90 3.26
N VAL A 97 3.91 -47.76 3.67
CA VAL A 97 3.15 -46.51 3.79
C VAL A 97 3.14 -45.80 2.45
N GLU A 98 4.28 -45.83 1.74
CA GLU A 98 4.46 -45.10 0.49
C GLU A 98 5.60 -45.73 -0.32
N LEU A 99 5.48 -45.80 -1.64
CA LEU A 99 6.55 -46.22 -2.54
C LEU A 99 6.48 -45.29 -3.77
N ASP A 100 7.48 -44.44 -3.93
CA ASP A 100 7.66 -43.52 -5.04
C ASP A 100 8.85 -43.96 -5.90
N VAL A 101 8.68 -44.06 -7.21
CA VAL A 101 9.74 -44.31 -8.20
C VAL A 101 9.61 -43.21 -9.26
N SER A 102 10.56 -42.29 -9.33
CA SER A 102 10.47 -41.06 -10.13
C SER A 102 11.69 -40.81 -11.04
N GLN A 103 11.44 -40.24 -12.22
CA GLN A 103 12.44 -39.79 -13.23
C GLN A 103 12.14 -38.35 -13.69
N LYS A 104 13.16 -37.62 -14.19
CA LYS A 104 13.16 -36.14 -14.35
C LYS A 104 13.35 -35.66 -15.81
N CYS A 105 12.64 -34.61 -16.28
CA CYS A 105 12.92 -33.71 -17.47
C CYS A 105 12.07 -32.37 -17.46
N LEU A 106 12.50 -31.21 -18.06
CA LEU A 106 12.13 -29.77 -17.68
C LEU A 106 12.07 -28.66 -18.84
N ALA A 107 11.34 -27.49 -18.67
CA ALA A 107 11.47 -26.00 -19.13
C ALA A 107 10.42 -25.14 -20.02
N VAL A 108 10.32 -23.76 -20.02
CA VAL A 108 10.26 -22.63 -21.09
C VAL A 108 10.39 -21.22 -20.37
N SER A 109 10.63 -20.07 -21.05
CA SER A 109 11.79 -19.19 -20.77
C SER A 109 11.76 -17.69 -20.47
N ARG A 110 12.81 -17.33 -19.70
CA ARG A 110 13.74 -16.17 -19.59
C ARG A 110 13.47 -14.85 -20.36
N PRO A 111 13.72 -13.66 -19.74
CA PRO A 111 14.05 -12.45 -20.52
C PRO A 111 15.32 -12.72 -21.34
N GLU A 112 15.41 -12.21 -22.57
CA GLU A 112 16.53 -12.45 -23.49
C GLU A 112 17.88 -11.99 -22.91
N THR A 113 18.44 -12.88 -22.11
CA THR A 113 19.82 -13.32 -22.13
C THR A 113 19.74 -14.84 -22.10
N SER A 114 19.64 -15.51 -23.27
CA SER A 114 19.57 -16.98 -23.57
C SER A 114 18.26 -17.78 -23.24
N PRO A 115 17.69 -18.56 -24.17
CA PRO A 115 16.33 -19.15 -24.09
C PRO A 115 16.23 -20.42 -23.21
N SER A 116 15.01 -20.82 -22.82
CA SER A 116 14.64 -22.11 -22.16
C SER A 116 13.38 -22.72 -22.83
N THR A 117 13.17 -24.03 -22.72
CA THR A 117 12.33 -24.83 -23.67
C THR A 117 11.78 -26.13 -23.07
N SER A 118 10.47 -26.39 -23.05
CA SER A 118 9.76 -27.67 -22.75
C SER A 118 8.22 -27.50 -22.73
N THR A 119 7.50 -28.60 -22.84
CA THR A 119 6.11 -28.65 -23.36
C THR A 119 5.28 -29.80 -22.73
N ASP A 120 5.49 -30.18 -21.46
CA ASP A 120 4.76 -31.32 -20.84
C ASP A 120 3.96 -30.96 -19.58
N TYR A 121 2.64 -30.74 -19.78
CA TYR A 121 1.70 -30.23 -18.77
C TYR A 121 1.18 -31.28 -17.76
N LYS A 122 1.59 -32.55 -17.84
CA LYS A 122 1.00 -33.67 -17.06
C LYS A 122 1.58 -33.89 -15.66
N ASN A 123 2.81 -33.42 -15.40
CA ASN A 123 3.49 -33.63 -14.10
C ASN A 123 3.39 -32.41 -13.17
N HIS A 124 2.59 -31.42 -13.54
CA HIS A 124 2.42 -30.23 -12.74
C HIS A 124 1.71 -30.58 -11.43
N VAL A 125 2.25 -30.08 -10.33
CA VAL A 125 1.64 -30.17 -9.02
C VAL A 125 0.84 -28.90 -8.80
N HIS A 126 -0.44 -29.07 -8.51
CA HIS A 126 -1.32 -27.98 -8.14
C HIS A 126 -1.49 -27.94 -6.63
N VAL A 127 -1.18 -26.81 -6.02
CA VAL A 127 -1.47 -26.58 -4.61
C VAL A 127 -2.59 -25.58 -4.53
N THR A 128 -3.66 -25.95 -3.81
CA THR A 128 -4.72 -25.01 -3.46
C THR A 128 -4.75 -24.85 -1.95
N VAL A 129 -4.51 -23.63 -1.48
CA VAL A 129 -4.56 -23.29 -0.05
C VAL A 129 -5.65 -22.26 0.19
N THR A 130 -6.66 -22.60 0.98
CA THR A 130 -7.71 -21.65 1.36
C THR A 130 -7.45 -21.12 2.76
N LYS A 131 -7.31 -19.81 2.87
CA LYS A 131 -7.02 -19.07 4.11
C LYS A 131 -8.18 -18.12 4.44
N THR A 132 -8.50 -18.00 5.72
CA THR A 132 -9.35 -16.91 6.25
C THR A 132 -8.47 -15.91 6.99
N VAL A 133 -8.59 -14.63 6.65
CA VAL A 133 -7.76 -13.54 7.20
C VAL A 133 -8.68 -12.44 7.78
N PRO A 134 -8.56 -12.10 9.08
CA PRO A 134 -9.34 -11.02 9.69
C PRO A 134 -9.18 -9.69 8.95
N THR A 135 -10.25 -8.91 8.81
CA THR A 135 -10.30 -7.71 7.96
C THR A 135 -9.20 -6.70 8.28
N GLU A 136 -8.94 -6.48 9.57
CA GLU A 136 -7.91 -5.58 10.10
C GLU A 136 -6.47 -6.08 9.87
N LYS A 137 -6.29 -7.37 9.54
CA LYS A 137 -5.01 -8.01 9.27
C LYS A 137 -4.74 -8.23 7.78
N GLN A 138 -5.68 -7.90 6.90
CA GLN A 138 -5.56 -8.18 5.47
C GLN A 138 -4.41 -7.43 4.80
N GLU A 139 -4.19 -6.15 5.14
CA GLU A 139 -3.09 -5.37 4.54
C GLU A 139 -1.72 -5.93 4.93
N GLU A 140 -1.57 -6.30 6.22
CA GLU A 140 -0.37 -6.95 6.76
C GLU A 140 -0.12 -8.31 6.08
N TRP A 141 -1.18 -9.13 5.94
CA TRP A 141 -1.11 -10.44 5.30
C TRP A 141 -0.78 -10.35 3.80
N LEU A 142 -1.42 -9.41 3.07
CA LEU A 142 -1.16 -9.19 1.64
C LEU A 142 0.26 -8.66 1.37
N SER A 143 0.81 -7.84 2.28
CA SER A 143 2.20 -7.41 2.18
C SER A 143 3.16 -8.60 2.27
N MET A 144 2.93 -9.54 3.19
CA MET A 144 3.75 -10.75 3.30
C MET A 144 3.52 -11.72 2.12
N ALA A 145 2.28 -11.87 1.67
CA ALA A 145 1.93 -12.66 0.50
C ALA A 145 2.65 -12.16 -0.77
N THR A 146 2.78 -10.84 -0.92
CA THR A 146 3.53 -10.22 -2.04
C THR A 146 5.00 -10.59 -2.02
N GLU A 147 5.63 -10.59 -0.83
CA GLU A 147 7.04 -10.94 -0.67
C GLU A 147 7.27 -12.45 -0.87
N LEU A 148 6.38 -13.30 -0.33
CA LEU A 148 6.37 -14.75 -0.56
C LEU A 148 6.31 -15.02 -2.06
N ALA A 149 5.28 -14.51 -2.75
CA ALA A 149 5.12 -14.69 -4.18
C ALA A 149 6.36 -14.20 -4.96
N THR A 150 6.88 -13.01 -4.65
CA THR A 150 8.04 -12.42 -5.35
C THR A 150 9.31 -13.27 -5.21
N GLY A 151 9.50 -13.93 -4.06
CA GLY A 151 10.56 -14.91 -3.86
C GLY A 151 10.31 -16.18 -4.66
N THR A 152 9.07 -16.67 -4.63
CA THR A 152 8.67 -17.94 -5.22
C THR A 152 8.73 -17.95 -6.74
N TRP A 153 8.38 -16.85 -7.40
CA TRP A 153 8.50 -16.73 -8.86
C TRP A 153 9.93 -16.74 -9.39
N LYS A 154 10.91 -16.47 -8.52
CA LYS A 154 12.32 -16.57 -8.89
C LYS A 154 12.84 -18.00 -8.74
N GLU A 155 12.03 -18.89 -8.16
CA GLU A 155 12.41 -20.27 -7.95
C GLU A 155 12.34 -21.08 -9.23
N ASP A 156 13.38 -21.89 -9.42
CA ASP A 156 13.46 -22.81 -10.53
C ASP A 156 12.41 -23.91 -10.36
N GLY A 157 11.38 -23.89 -11.21
CA GLY A 157 10.28 -24.87 -11.22
C GLY A 157 8.94 -24.37 -10.71
N CYS A 158 8.83 -23.11 -10.31
CA CYS A 158 7.54 -22.44 -10.12
C CYS A 158 6.95 -22.07 -11.49
N ILE A 159 5.76 -22.57 -11.82
CA ILE A 159 5.05 -22.30 -13.09
C ILE A 159 4.08 -21.15 -12.90
N SER A 160 3.25 -21.22 -11.86
CA SER A 160 2.39 -20.15 -11.40
C SER A 160 2.35 -20.14 -9.88
N TYR A 161 2.18 -18.95 -9.30
CA TYR A 161 1.98 -18.79 -7.87
C TYR A 161 1.08 -17.59 -7.65
N GLU A 162 -0.20 -17.85 -7.43
CA GLU A 162 -1.26 -16.86 -7.48
C GLU A 162 -2.01 -16.77 -6.17
N PHE A 163 -2.38 -15.55 -5.82
CA PHE A 163 -3.27 -15.28 -4.70
C PHE A 163 -4.53 -14.65 -5.26
N VAL A 164 -5.65 -15.27 -4.94
CA VAL A 164 -6.97 -14.84 -5.38
C VAL A 164 -7.84 -14.55 -4.16
N LYS A 165 -8.66 -13.50 -4.24
CA LYS A 165 -9.59 -13.11 -3.17
C LYS A 165 -11.01 -13.49 -3.56
N SER A 166 -11.71 -14.15 -2.66
CA SER A 166 -13.11 -14.55 -2.85
C SER A 166 -14.00 -13.31 -3.05
N LYS A 167 -14.91 -13.38 -4.02
CA LYS A 167 -15.90 -12.33 -4.30
C LYS A 167 -17.01 -12.30 -3.24
N ASP A 168 -17.40 -13.47 -2.75
CA ASP A 168 -18.55 -13.63 -1.85
C ASP A 168 -18.14 -13.57 -0.37
N LYS A 169 -16.87 -13.84 -0.06
CA LYS A 169 -16.33 -13.84 1.31
C LYS A 169 -15.13 -12.90 1.39
N SER A 170 -15.35 -11.66 1.84
CA SER A 170 -14.35 -10.59 1.87
C SER A 170 -13.10 -10.87 2.73
N ASN A 171 -13.14 -11.90 3.58
CA ASN A 171 -12.04 -12.38 4.43
C ASN A 171 -11.39 -13.67 3.96
N ARG A 172 -11.77 -14.20 2.79
CA ARG A 172 -11.25 -15.46 2.24
C ARG A 172 -10.29 -15.21 1.09
N PHE A 173 -9.15 -15.88 1.17
CA PHE A 173 -8.10 -15.87 0.15
C PHE A 173 -7.80 -17.31 -0.24
N VAL A 174 -7.58 -17.55 -1.52
CA VAL A 174 -7.13 -18.83 -2.06
C VAL A 174 -5.77 -18.61 -2.71
N ILE A 175 -4.82 -19.47 -2.37
CA ILE A 175 -3.50 -19.53 -3.00
C ILE A 175 -3.57 -20.68 -3.99
N VAL A 176 -3.31 -20.39 -5.25
CA VAL A 176 -3.28 -21.37 -6.34
C VAL A 176 -1.87 -21.39 -6.90
N GLU A 177 -1.20 -22.50 -6.71
CA GLU A 177 0.18 -22.67 -7.12
C GLU A 177 0.26 -23.81 -8.13
N GLU A 178 1.08 -23.63 -9.16
CA GLU A 178 1.43 -24.65 -10.11
C GLU A 178 2.95 -24.79 -10.16
N TRP A 179 3.41 -26.02 -9.97
CA TRP A 179 4.82 -26.34 -9.90
C TRP A 179 5.16 -27.43 -10.90
N GLU A 180 6.33 -27.32 -11.53
CA GLU A 180 6.80 -28.33 -12.51
C GLU A 180 6.90 -29.73 -11.89
N SER A 181 7.12 -29.83 -10.57
CA SER A 181 7.06 -31.09 -9.83
C SER A 181 6.98 -30.90 -8.32
N GLN A 182 6.63 -31.98 -7.60
CA GLN A 182 6.60 -32.01 -6.15
C GLN A 182 7.97 -31.69 -5.52
N ALA A 183 9.07 -32.08 -6.16
CA ALA A 183 10.42 -31.79 -5.66
C ALA A 183 10.73 -30.28 -5.66
N LYS A 184 10.22 -29.55 -6.66
CA LYS A 184 10.34 -28.10 -6.74
C LYS A 184 9.51 -27.40 -5.68
N LEU A 185 8.27 -27.87 -5.48
CA LEU A 185 7.41 -27.45 -4.37
C LEU A 185 8.02 -27.76 -2.98
N ASN A 186 8.67 -28.91 -2.81
CA ASN A 186 9.32 -29.24 -1.53
C ASN A 186 10.57 -28.38 -1.29
N ALA A 187 11.33 -28.06 -2.34
CA ALA A 187 12.46 -27.15 -2.25
C ALA A 187 11.99 -25.74 -1.88
N HIS A 188 10.86 -25.30 -2.43
CA HIS A 188 10.18 -24.07 -2.07
C HIS A 188 9.92 -23.96 -0.57
N PHE A 189 9.46 -25.04 0.07
CA PHE A 189 9.22 -25.06 1.53
C PHE A 189 10.48 -24.82 2.37
N ALA A 190 11.67 -25.09 1.83
CA ALA A 190 12.95 -24.88 2.50
C ALA A 190 13.57 -23.51 2.21
N THR A 191 12.96 -22.70 1.32
CA THR A 191 13.55 -21.43 0.93
C THR A 191 13.50 -20.39 2.06
N PRO A 192 14.44 -19.42 2.08
CA PRO A 192 14.45 -18.37 3.10
C PRO A 192 13.18 -17.52 3.14
N HIS A 193 12.51 -17.31 2.01
CA HIS A 193 11.29 -16.50 1.96
C HIS A 193 10.06 -17.31 2.39
N PHE A 194 9.95 -18.60 2.03
CA PHE A 194 8.87 -19.46 2.54
C PHE A 194 8.96 -19.64 4.05
N THR A 195 10.12 -20.06 4.55
CA THR A 195 10.35 -20.29 5.99
C THR A 195 10.23 -19.02 6.84
N LYS A 196 10.38 -17.84 6.23
CA LYS A 196 10.19 -16.54 6.87
C LYS A 196 8.72 -16.10 6.87
N PHE A 197 8.06 -16.08 5.71
CA PHE A 197 6.76 -15.43 5.56
C PHE A 197 5.58 -16.34 5.91
N VAL A 198 5.65 -17.64 5.60
CA VAL A 198 4.53 -18.55 5.86
C VAL A 198 4.16 -18.64 7.35
N PRO A 199 5.11 -18.79 8.30
CA PRO A 199 4.77 -18.81 9.72
C PRO A 199 4.14 -17.49 10.22
N LEU A 200 4.58 -16.34 9.70
CA LEU A 200 4.04 -15.03 10.05
C LEU A 200 2.64 -14.83 9.48
N MET A 201 2.42 -15.28 8.24
CA MET A 201 1.11 -15.28 7.59
C MET A 201 0.14 -16.22 8.31
N ASP A 202 0.60 -17.38 8.76
CA ASP A 202 -0.20 -18.35 9.52
C ASP A 202 -0.53 -17.86 10.93
N ALA A 203 0.30 -17.00 11.53
CA ALA A 203 0.01 -16.41 12.84
C ALA A 203 -1.18 -15.43 12.81
N ILE A 204 -1.51 -14.87 11.65
CA ILE A 204 -2.59 -13.89 11.47
C ILE A 204 -3.69 -14.37 10.51
N SER A 205 -3.67 -15.65 10.13
CA SER A 205 -4.68 -16.27 9.27
C SER A 205 -5.00 -17.69 9.73
N THR A 206 -6.08 -18.27 9.20
CA THR A 206 -6.46 -19.66 9.49
C THR A 206 -6.55 -20.45 8.21
N THR A 207 -5.82 -21.57 8.13
CA THR A 207 -5.97 -22.55 7.04
C THR A 207 -7.31 -23.26 7.17
N VAL A 208 -8.18 -23.05 6.19
CA VAL A 208 -9.48 -23.72 6.11
C VAL A 208 -9.35 -25.02 5.33
N ALA A 209 -8.54 -25.02 4.28
CA ALA A 209 -8.24 -26.18 3.47
C ALA A 209 -6.85 -26.05 2.85
N LEU A 210 -6.14 -27.17 2.75
CA LEU A 210 -4.91 -27.32 2.00
C LEU A 210 -5.09 -28.59 1.17
N ASP A 211 -4.82 -28.52 -0.13
CA ASP A 211 -4.87 -29.67 -0.99
C ASP A 211 -3.71 -29.63 -1.98
N VAL A 212 -2.91 -30.69 -1.98
CA VAL A 212 -1.93 -30.94 -3.02
C VAL A 212 -2.56 -31.92 -4.00
N SER A 213 -2.74 -31.46 -5.23
CA SER A 213 -3.49 -32.15 -6.26
C SER A 213 -2.67 -32.32 -7.53
N SER A 214 -3.13 -33.21 -8.40
CA SER A 214 -2.52 -33.44 -9.71
C SER A 214 -3.59 -33.40 -10.78
N ARG A 215 -3.22 -32.92 -11.97
CA ARG A 215 -4.15 -32.75 -13.08
C ARG A 215 -4.62 -34.12 -13.58
N CYS A 216 -5.91 -34.40 -13.45
CA CYS A 216 -6.50 -35.68 -13.86
C CYS A 216 -7.19 -35.59 -15.23
N LEU A 217 -7.55 -34.38 -15.67
CA LEU A 217 -8.06 -34.12 -17.01
C LEU A 217 -7.55 -32.76 -17.51
N SER A 218 -6.97 -32.74 -18.72
CA SER A 218 -6.60 -31.54 -19.47
C SER A 218 -6.95 -31.74 -20.93
N VAL A 219 -7.66 -30.78 -21.53
CA VAL A 219 -8.03 -30.84 -22.95
C VAL A 219 -7.79 -29.48 -23.63
N SER A 220 -6.55 -28.94 -23.67
CA SER A 220 -6.07 -28.03 -24.75
C SER A 220 -4.66 -27.42 -24.56
N PRO A 221 -4.03 -26.94 -25.65
CA PRO A 221 -2.77 -26.18 -25.64
C PRO A 221 -2.94 -24.73 -25.11
N SER A 222 -1.87 -24.18 -24.56
CA SER A 222 -1.82 -22.83 -23.99
C SER A 222 -2.27 -21.75 -24.99
N ARG A 223 -3.29 -20.97 -24.62
CA ARG A 223 -3.59 -19.69 -25.27
C ARG A 223 -3.06 -18.56 -24.40
N THR A 224 -2.27 -17.69 -25.02
CA THR A 224 -1.87 -16.42 -24.41
C THR A 224 -3.04 -15.43 -24.51
N SER A 225 -3.67 -15.13 -23.37
CA SER A 225 -4.61 -14.01 -23.25
C SER A 225 -3.83 -12.69 -23.11
N SER A 226 -4.39 -11.60 -23.61
CA SER A 226 -3.84 -10.23 -23.52
C SER A 226 -4.44 -9.40 -22.37
N SER A 227 -5.41 -9.96 -21.63
CA SER A 227 -6.14 -9.27 -20.56
C SER A 227 -5.46 -9.40 -19.19
N THR A 228 -5.52 -8.36 -18.36
CA THR A 228 -4.89 -8.27 -17.03
C THR A 228 -5.88 -8.45 -15.86
N GLN A 229 -7.17 -8.72 -16.13
CA GLN A 229 -8.19 -9.02 -15.12
C GLN A 229 -8.87 -10.36 -15.40
N HIS A 230 -8.36 -11.44 -14.82
CA HIS A 230 -8.92 -12.78 -14.94
C HIS A 230 -9.86 -13.12 -13.76
N VAL A 231 -10.88 -13.92 -14.05
CA VAL A 231 -11.79 -14.51 -13.04
C VAL A 231 -11.37 -15.94 -12.80
N HIS A 232 -11.09 -16.29 -11.54
CA HIS A 232 -10.75 -17.66 -11.14
C HIS A 232 -11.95 -18.31 -10.46
N VAL A 233 -12.24 -19.55 -10.84
CA VAL A 233 -13.26 -20.37 -10.20
C VAL A 233 -12.60 -21.64 -9.68
N THR A 234 -12.72 -21.90 -8.38
CA THR A 234 -12.28 -23.16 -7.76
C THR A 234 -13.50 -23.88 -7.19
N VAL A 235 -13.75 -25.11 -7.64
CA VAL A 235 -14.88 -25.93 -7.17
C VAL A 235 -14.38 -27.28 -6.66
N THR A 236 -14.51 -27.54 -5.36
CA THR A 236 -14.15 -28.81 -4.73
C THR A 236 -15.35 -29.74 -4.65
N LYS A 237 -15.25 -30.94 -5.22
CA LYS A 237 -16.27 -32.00 -5.25
C LYS A 237 -15.74 -33.26 -4.56
N ASN A 238 -16.56 -33.91 -3.75
CA ASN A 238 -16.33 -35.29 -3.33
C ASN A 238 -17.14 -36.23 -4.23
N VAL A 239 -16.47 -37.17 -4.89
CA VAL A 239 -17.02 -38.13 -5.84
C VAL A 239 -16.72 -39.54 -5.30
N PRO A 240 -17.76 -40.29 -4.86
CA PRO A 240 -17.60 -41.67 -4.38
C PRO A 240 -16.91 -42.55 -5.42
N VAL A 241 -16.03 -43.45 -4.99
CA VAL A 241 -15.18 -44.28 -5.88
C VAL A 241 -15.99 -45.00 -6.96
N GLU A 242 -17.17 -45.51 -6.63
CA GLU A 242 -18.08 -46.19 -7.54
C GLU A 242 -18.63 -45.30 -8.66
N SER A 243 -18.69 -43.98 -8.44
CA SER A 243 -19.22 -42.98 -9.38
C SER A 243 -18.12 -42.26 -10.16
N GLN A 244 -16.84 -42.46 -9.82
CA GLN A 244 -15.71 -41.71 -10.40
C GLN A 244 -15.55 -41.92 -11.91
N GLN A 245 -15.74 -43.15 -12.40
CA GLN A 245 -15.57 -43.44 -13.82
C GLN A 245 -16.63 -42.72 -14.67
N GLU A 246 -17.88 -42.71 -14.20
CA GLU A 246 -19.00 -42.01 -14.84
C GLU A 246 -18.81 -40.49 -14.76
N TRP A 247 -18.44 -39.99 -13.58
CA TRP A 247 -18.20 -38.57 -13.35
C TRP A 247 -17.04 -38.01 -14.19
N LEU A 248 -15.92 -38.73 -14.30
CA LEU A 248 -14.79 -38.35 -15.16
C LEU A 248 -15.13 -38.40 -16.65
N GLY A 249 -16.05 -39.30 -17.05
CA GLY A 249 -16.59 -39.34 -18.41
C GLY A 249 -17.32 -38.04 -18.77
N MET A 250 -18.21 -37.58 -17.88
CA MET A 250 -18.93 -36.32 -18.04
C MET A 250 -18.00 -35.10 -17.94
N ALA A 251 -17.05 -35.11 -16.99
CA ALA A 251 -16.05 -34.04 -16.84
C ALA A 251 -15.23 -33.84 -18.12
N LYS A 252 -14.89 -34.95 -18.80
CA LYS A 252 -14.17 -34.93 -20.07
C LYS A 252 -14.95 -34.26 -21.20
N GLU A 253 -16.24 -34.56 -21.31
CA GLU A 253 -17.10 -33.94 -22.32
C GLU A 253 -17.36 -32.47 -22.01
N LEU A 254 -17.57 -32.14 -20.72
CA LEU A 254 -17.74 -30.77 -20.27
C LEU A 254 -16.49 -29.94 -20.61
N ALA A 255 -15.30 -30.36 -20.18
CA ALA A 255 -14.05 -29.65 -20.46
C ALA A 255 -13.81 -29.45 -21.96
N ALA A 256 -14.05 -30.48 -22.78
CA ALA A 256 -13.79 -30.43 -24.22
C ALA A 256 -14.67 -29.40 -24.96
N GLU A 257 -15.89 -29.15 -24.48
CA GLU A 257 -16.76 -28.11 -25.03
C GLU A 257 -16.47 -26.73 -24.42
N THR A 258 -16.19 -26.65 -23.11
CA THR A 258 -15.86 -25.39 -22.44
C THR A 258 -14.62 -24.74 -23.05
N TRP A 259 -13.61 -25.53 -23.41
CA TRP A 259 -12.39 -25.03 -24.05
C TRP A 259 -12.61 -24.34 -25.41
N LYS A 260 -13.73 -24.61 -26.07
CA LYS A 260 -14.07 -23.95 -27.34
C LYS A 260 -14.71 -22.59 -27.11
N GLU A 261 -15.08 -22.28 -25.88
CA GLU A 261 -15.76 -21.03 -25.55
C GLU A 261 -14.82 -19.83 -25.65
N ASP A 262 -15.39 -18.71 -26.08
CA ASP A 262 -14.69 -17.45 -26.20
C ASP A 262 -14.46 -16.84 -24.80
N GLY A 263 -13.20 -16.78 -24.37
CA GLY A 263 -12.80 -16.24 -23.07
C GLY A 263 -12.44 -17.28 -22.01
N CYS A 264 -12.47 -18.57 -22.31
CA CYS A 264 -11.92 -19.62 -21.44
C CYS A 264 -10.38 -19.67 -21.57
N ILE A 265 -9.66 -19.45 -20.46
CA ILE A 265 -8.17 -19.44 -20.41
C ILE A 265 -7.64 -20.79 -19.92
N THR A 266 -8.15 -21.27 -18.79
CA THR A 266 -7.91 -22.64 -18.28
C THR A 266 -9.21 -23.24 -17.76
N TYR A 267 -9.34 -24.56 -17.88
CA TYR A 267 -10.47 -25.34 -17.37
C TYR A 267 -9.97 -26.75 -17.07
N ASP A 268 -9.47 -26.94 -15.86
CA ASP A 268 -8.76 -28.14 -15.42
C ASP A 268 -9.48 -28.85 -14.28
N PHE A 269 -9.48 -30.18 -14.35
CA PHE A 269 -9.90 -31.01 -13.24
C PHE A 269 -8.65 -31.59 -12.59
N VAL A 270 -8.43 -31.23 -11.34
CA VAL A 270 -7.34 -31.76 -10.51
C VAL A 270 -7.92 -32.68 -9.45
N ARG A 271 -7.19 -33.73 -9.09
CA ARG A 271 -7.59 -34.69 -8.07
C ARG A 271 -6.65 -34.57 -6.87
N SER A 272 -7.23 -34.53 -5.68
CA SER A 272 -6.46 -34.50 -4.43
C SER A 272 -5.58 -35.73 -4.30
N LYS A 273 -4.32 -35.52 -3.90
CA LYS A 273 -3.40 -36.62 -3.58
C LYS A 273 -3.67 -37.22 -2.20
N GLU A 274 -4.37 -36.50 -1.32
CA GLU A 274 -4.65 -36.92 0.06
C GLU A 274 -6.03 -37.58 0.22
N ASN A 275 -6.98 -37.22 -0.64
CA ASN A 275 -8.32 -37.81 -0.66
C ASN A 275 -8.71 -38.20 -2.08
N SER A 276 -8.70 -39.50 -2.37
CA SER A 276 -8.98 -40.02 -3.70
C SER A 276 -10.42 -39.77 -4.18
N GLU A 277 -11.36 -39.46 -3.28
CA GLU A 277 -12.72 -39.03 -3.62
C GLU A 277 -12.81 -37.53 -3.91
N ARG A 278 -11.79 -36.74 -3.57
CA ARG A 278 -11.82 -35.29 -3.75
C ARG A 278 -11.25 -34.88 -5.11
N PHE A 279 -12.06 -34.15 -5.85
CA PHE A 279 -11.74 -33.49 -7.11
C PHE A 279 -11.89 -31.98 -6.94
N ILE A 280 -11.08 -31.21 -7.64
CA ILE A 280 -11.13 -29.75 -7.66
C ILE A 280 -11.16 -29.32 -9.14
N ILE A 281 -12.12 -28.49 -9.49
CA ILE A 281 -12.21 -27.84 -10.78
C ILE A 281 -11.54 -26.49 -10.64
N VAL A 282 -10.56 -26.20 -11.49
CA VAL A 282 -9.86 -24.92 -11.54
C VAL A 282 -10.12 -24.30 -12.91
N GLU A 283 -10.79 -23.16 -12.92
CA GLU A 283 -11.14 -22.45 -14.13
C GLU A 283 -10.57 -21.03 -14.10
N GLU A 284 -10.10 -20.56 -15.24
CA GLU A 284 -9.66 -19.18 -15.44
C GLU A 284 -10.35 -18.61 -16.67
N TRP A 285 -10.99 -17.45 -16.51
CA TRP A 285 -11.79 -16.80 -17.53
C TRP A 285 -11.32 -15.36 -17.76
N GLU A 286 -11.38 -14.89 -19.02
CA GLU A 286 -10.97 -13.53 -19.39
C GLU A 286 -11.81 -12.42 -18.76
N SER A 287 -13.07 -12.71 -18.38
CA SER A 287 -13.94 -11.78 -17.65
C SER A 287 -15.17 -12.49 -17.06
N GLN A 288 -15.82 -11.85 -16.07
CA GLN A 288 -17.06 -12.35 -15.47
C GLN A 288 -18.18 -12.55 -16.50
N THR A 289 -18.29 -11.66 -17.49
CA THR A 289 -19.32 -11.78 -18.54
C THR A 289 -19.15 -13.04 -19.39
N LYS A 290 -17.92 -13.52 -19.58
CA LYS A 290 -17.65 -14.77 -20.31
C LYS A 290 -18.00 -15.99 -19.45
N LEU A 291 -17.66 -15.96 -18.17
CA LEU A 291 -18.08 -16.98 -17.20
C LEU A 291 -19.62 -17.06 -17.05
N ASP A 292 -20.32 -15.92 -17.00
CA ASP A 292 -21.78 -15.90 -16.90
C ASP A 292 -22.45 -16.49 -18.17
N ALA A 293 -21.82 -16.31 -19.34
CA ALA A 293 -22.26 -16.92 -20.58
C ALA A 293 -22.05 -18.44 -20.57
N HIS A 294 -20.94 -18.93 -20.01
CA HIS A 294 -20.63 -20.36 -19.84
C HIS A 294 -21.76 -21.10 -19.11
N PHE A 295 -22.31 -20.51 -18.04
CA PHE A 295 -23.39 -21.13 -17.25
C PHE A 295 -24.69 -21.39 -18.04
N ASN A 296 -24.85 -20.74 -19.19
CA ASN A 296 -26.05 -20.86 -20.03
C ASN A 296 -25.82 -21.74 -21.27
N THR A 297 -24.64 -22.35 -21.43
CA THR A 297 -24.35 -23.15 -22.63
C THR A 297 -25.02 -24.54 -22.59
N PRO A 298 -25.30 -25.14 -23.78
CA PRO A 298 -25.95 -26.45 -23.85
C PRO A 298 -25.17 -27.58 -23.17
N HIS A 299 -23.83 -27.50 -23.07
CA HIS A 299 -23.04 -28.52 -22.40
C HIS A 299 -23.01 -28.31 -20.88
N PHE A 300 -22.90 -27.07 -20.39
CA PHE A 300 -22.96 -26.78 -18.96
C PHE A 300 -24.31 -27.19 -18.35
N THR A 301 -25.41 -26.75 -18.96
CA THR A 301 -26.77 -27.07 -18.51
C THR A 301 -27.14 -28.56 -18.63
N LYS A 302 -26.39 -29.32 -19.43
CA LYS A 302 -26.56 -30.77 -19.59
C LYS A 302 -25.72 -31.58 -18.61
N PHE A 303 -24.42 -31.31 -18.50
CA PHE A 303 -23.50 -32.18 -17.74
C PHE A 303 -23.41 -31.83 -16.26
N VAL A 304 -23.46 -30.54 -15.88
CA VAL A 304 -23.27 -30.14 -14.48
C VAL A 304 -24.36 -30.70 -13.55
N PRO A 305 -25.67 -30.67 -13.90
CA PRO A 305 -26.70 -31.29 -13.05
C PRO A 305 -26.54 -32.80 -12.88
N LEU A 306 -26.03 -33.49 -13.90
CA LEU A 306 -25.78 -34.94 -13.86
C LEU A 306 -24.54 -35.27 -13.01
N MET A 307 -23.49 -34.46 -13.12
CA MET A 307 -22.29 -34.55 -12.29
C MET A 307 -22.60 -34.27 -10.81
N ASP A 308 -23.48 -33.29 -10.53
CA ASP A 308 -23.92 -32.94 -9.18
C ASP A 308 -24.83 -34.01 -8.55
N ALA A 309 -25.49 -34.86 -9.36
CA ALA A 309 -26.31 -35.95 -8.83
C ALA A 309 -25.48 -37.11 -8.26
N ILE A 310 -24.22 -37.24 -8.69
CA ILE A 310 -23.31 -38.35 -8.31
C ILE A 310 -22.04 -37.87 -7.59
N SER A 311 -22.04 -36.61 -7.14
CA SER A 311 -20.97 -36.00 -6.36
C SER A 311 -21.53 -35.00 -5.35
N THR A 312 -20.77 -34.65 -4.32
CA THR A 312 -21.15 -33.62 -3.35
C THR A 312 -20.23 -32.42 -3.46
N THR A 313 -20.78 -31.22 -3.59
CA THR A 313 -19.99 -29.98 -3.52
C THR A 313 -19.51 -29.74 -2.10
N VAL A 314 -18.20 -29.75 -1.91
CA VAL A 314 -17.55 -29.42 -0.64
C VAL A 314 -17.39 -27.90 -0.53
N GLU A 315 -16.96 -27.27 -1.62
CA GLU A 315 -16.70 -25.83 -1.66
C GLU A 315 -16.77 -25.29 -3.10
N LEU A 316 -17.25 -24.06 -3.27
CA LEU A 316 -17.21 -23.29 -4.53
C LEU A 316 -16.78 -21.86 -4.19
N ASP A 317 -15.79 -21.35 -4.91
CA ASP A 317 -15.30 -19.98 -4.76
C ASP A 317 -15.10 -19.32 -6.14
N VAL A 318 -15.70 -18.14 -6.33
CA VAL A 318 -15.43 -17.25 -7.47
C VAL A 318 -14.57 -16.11 -6.97
N SER A 319 -13.40 -15.93 -7.56
CA SER A 319 -12.35 -15.08 -7.04
C SER A 319 -11.63 -14.29 -8.15
N HIS A 320 -10.87 -13.28 -7.74
CA HIS A 320 -10.05 -12.46 -8.63
C HIS A 320 -8.62 -12.38 -8.10
N LYS A 321 -7.63 -12.28 -9.00
CA LYS A 321 -6.22 -12.06 -8.60
C LYS A 321 -6.15 -10.83 -7.70
N CYS A 322 -5.65 -11.03 -6.48
CA CYS A 322 -5.53 -9.97 -5.48
C CYS A 322 -4.08 -9.51 -5.31
N LEU A 323 -3.12 -10.20 -5.93
CA LEU A 323 -1.75 -9.76 -6.09
C LEU A 323 -1.45 -9.44 -7.56
N PRO A 324 -0.97 -8.22 -7.89
CA PRO A 324 -0.48 -7.92 -9.23
C PRO A 324 0.95 -8.48 -9.40
N MET A 325 1.10 -9.54 -10.20
CA MET A 325 2.42 -10.13 -10.54
C MET A 325 2.95 -9.77 -11.93
N GLU A 326 2.56 -8.61 -12.44
CA GLU A 326 3.49 -7.89 -13.29
C GLU A 326 4.61 -7.32 -12.41
N ARG A 327 5.85 -7.44 -12.87
CA ARG A 327 6.80 -6.35 -12.63
C ARG A 327 6.09 -5.12 -13.20
N GLN A 328 5.40 -4.33 -12.37
CA GLN A 328 4.73 -3.10 -12.77
C GLN A 328 5.78 -2.12 -13.29
N VAL A 329 6.29 -2.35 -14.48
CA VAL A 329 6.92 -1.32 -15.29
C VAL A 329 5.82 -0.56 -16.04
N SER A 330 4.63 -1.16 -16.18
CA SER A 330 3.44 -0.62 -16.83
C SER A 330 2.59 0.33 -15.97
N ASP A 331 2.80 0.45 -14.64
CA ASP A 331 2.08 1.46 -13.83
C ASP A 331 2.89 2.17 -12.72
N ARG A 332 4.17 1.79 -12.48
CA ARG A 332 5.07 2.58 -11.61
C ARG A 332 5.18 4.04 -12.06
N ARG A 333 5.02 4.30 -13.37
CA ARG A 333 5.02 5.67 -13.91
C ARG A 333 3.79 6.49 -13.55
N LYS A 334 2.67 5.86 -13.18
CA LYS A 334 1.41 6.56 -12.89
C LYS A 334 1.09 6.65 -11.40
N ARG A 335 1.56 5.70 -10.58
CA ARG A 335 1.38 5.74 -9.11
C ARG A 335 2.28 6.79 -8.45
N ASN A 336 1.89 7.21 -7.25
CA ASN A 336 2.72 8.09 -6.42
C ASN A 336 4.04 7.40 -6.03
N GLY A 337 5.13 8.17 -6.03
CA GLY A 337 6.42 7.76 -5.47
C GLY A 337 6.34 7.71 -3.95
N ARG A 338 6.86 6.66 -3.33
CA ARG A 338 6.76 6.44 -1.87
C ARG A 338 8.08 6.68 -1.18
N ILE A 339 8.12 7.60 -0.24
CA ILE A 339 9.34 7.99 0.48
C ILE A 339 9.15 7.75 1.97
N LEU A 340 10.05 6.97 2.57
CA LEU A 340 10.11 6.81 4.01
C LEU A 340 11.24 7.68 4.58
N ILE A 341 10.90 8.45 5.60
CA ILE A 341 11.87 9.16 6.43
C ILE A 341 11.88 8.45 7.79
N VAL A 342 12.89 7.64 8.01
CA VAL A 342 13.06 6.85 9.23
C VAL A 342 14.18 7.47 10.07
N TYR A 343 13.93 7.77 11.34
CA TYR A 343 14.93 8.45 12.15
C TYR A 343 14.98 8.02 13.62
N ASP A 344 16.12 8.26 14.26
CA ASP A 344 16.22 8.25 15.72
C ASP A 344 16.30 9.67 16.28
N THR A 345 15.75 9.88 17.48
CA THR A 345 15.91 11.12 18.24
C THR A 345 15.79 10.88 19.74
N SER A 346 16.54 11.65 20.53
CA SER A 346 16.33 11.79 21.98
C SER A 346 15.84 13.19 22.37
N THR A 347 16.21 14.24 21.62
CA THR A 347 15.86 15.64 21.96
C THR A 347 14.80 16.24 21.05
N GLY A 348 14.34 15.50 20.04
CA GLY A 348 13.44 15.99 18.99
C GLY A 348 14.15 16.82 17.90
N SER A 349 15.48 16.95 17.96
CA SER A 349 16.24 17.70 16.96
C SER A 349 16.23 17.03 15.60
N THR A 350 16.55 15.74 15.56
CA THR A 350 16.45 14.92 14.34
C THR A 350 15.02 14.83 13.83
N ALA A 351 14.00 14.84 14.70
CA ALA A 351 12.60 14.86 14.30
C ALA A 351 12.26 16.11 13.47
N CYS A 352 12.64 17.30 13.94
CA CYS A 352 12.42 18.53 13.18
C CYS A 352 13.12 18.53 11.80
N ILE A 353 14.26 17.85 11.68
CA ILE A 353 14.94 17.68 10.39
C ILE A 353 14.14 16.73 9.49
N ALA A 354 13.63 15.63 10.04
CA ALA A 354 12.79 14.66 9.35
C ALA A 354 11.54 15.34 8.76
N ASP A 355 10.86 16.19 9.53
CA ASP A 355 9.67 16.94 9.10
C ASP A 355 9.96 17.83 7.89
N LEU A 356 11.09 18.54 7.91
CA LEU A 356 11.49 19.44 6.82
C LEU A 356 11.93 18.68 5.57
N ILE A 357 12.54 17.50 5.73
CA ILE A 357 12.83 16.60 4.60
C ILE A 357 11.50 16.08 4.02
N ALA A 358 10.50 15.78 4.86
CA ALA A 358 9.17 15.36 4.41
C ALA A 358 8.49 16.46 3.59
N GLU A 359 8.47 17.69 4.13
CA GLU A 359 7.97 18.88 3.45
C GLU A 359 8.65 19.07 2.09
N GLY A 360 9.99 18.94 2.04
CA GLY A 360 10.75 19.04 0.80
C GLY A 360 10.39 17.98 -0.24
N ALA A 361 10.18 16.73 0.20
CA ALA A 361 9.79 15.63 -0.68
C ALA A 361 8.40 15.84 -1.29
N LEU A 362 7.47 16.41 -0.51
CA LEU A 362 6.10 16.73 -0.94
C LEU A 362 6.01 17.92 -1.91
N LEU A 363 7.09 18.68 -2.11
CA LEU A 363 7.14 19.76 -3.12
C LEU A 363 7.12 19.22 -4.56
N LEU A 364 7.47 17.96 -4.76
CA LEU A 364 7.25 17.27 -6.03
C LEU A 364 5.89 16.57 -5.96
N ASP A 365 5.02 16.85 -6.92
CA ASP A 365 3.72 16.22 -7.05
C ASP A 365 3.84 14.69 -7.17
N ARG A 366 2.74 14.00 -6.85
CA ARG A 366 2.68 12.53 -6.85
C ARG A 366 3.71 11.87 -5.93
N MET A 367 3.97 12.47 -4.78
CA MET A 367 4.79 11.87 -3.73
C MET A 367 3.93 11.55 -2.50
N GLU A 368 4.15 10.39 -1.92
CA GLU A 368 3.57 9.95 -0.65
C GLU A 368 4.72 9.78 0.34
N VAL A 369 4.63 10.40 1.52
CA VAL A 369 5.72 10.40 2.50
C VAL A 369 5.25 9.84 3.83
N ARG A 370 6.01 8.88 4.38
CA ARG A 370 5.85 8.40 5.76
C ARG A 370 7.03 8.89 6.59
N VAL A 371 6.75 9.48 7.75
CA VAL A 371 7.76 9.82 8.76
C VAL A 371 7.61 8.84 9.92
N ARG A 372 8.72 8.22 10.32
CA ARG A 372 8.75 7.18 11.35
C ARG A 372 9.94 7.35 12.28
N VAL A 373 9.71 7.11 13.56
CA VAL A 373 10.78 7.07 14.57
C VAL A 373 11.15 5.62 14.87
N VAL A 374 12.44 5.27 14.95
CA VAL A 374 12.83 3.89 15.27
C VAL A 374 12.43 3.51 16.70
N PRO A 375 11.94 2.29 16.95
CA PRO A 375 11.63 1.84 18.31
C PRO A 375 12.88 1.73 19.18
N GLY A 376 12.70 1.68 20.50
CA GLY A 376 13.77 1.42 21.47
C GLY A 376 13.62 2.20 22.77
N PRO A 377 14.32 1.77 23.83
CA PRO A 377 14.20 2.36 25.15
C PRO A 377 14.71 3.80 25.20
N ALA A 378 14.20 4.58 26.16
CA ALA A 378 14.72 5.91 26.47
C ALA A 378 16.14 5.81 27.05
N THR A 379 17.06 6.64 26.58
CA THR A 379 18.49 6.56 26.95
C THR A 379 19.03 7.74 27.71
N SER A 380 18.17 8.72 27.99
CA SER A 380 18.49 9.87 28.83
C SER A 380 17.24 10.36 29.53
N TRP A 381 17.41 11.22 30.54
CA TRP A 381 16.29 11.88 31.21
C TRP A 381 15.48 12.79 30.27
N GLU A 382 16.15 13.42 29.28
CA GLU A 382 15.48 14.21 28.23
C GLU A 382 14.69 13.33 27.25
N ASP A 383 15.17 12.10 27.02
CA ASP A 383 14.53 11.10 26.18
C ASP A 383 13.29 10.52 26.90
N ALA A 384 13.44 10.17 28.18
CA ALA A 384 12.37 9.59 29.00
C ALA A 384 11.18 10.53 29.23
N THR A 385 11.38 11.85 29.12
CA THR A 385 10.32 12.86 29.26
C THR A 385 9.58 13.14 27.95
N LYS A 386 10.08 12.64 26.81
CA LYS A 386 9.45 12.79 25.50
C LYS A 386 8.87 11.46 25.03
N LYS A 387 7.54 11.41 24.88
CA LYS A 387 6.88 10.30 24.18
C LYS A 387 7.28 10.34 22.71
N ARG A 388 8.28 9.53 22.31
CA ARG A 388 8.83 9.52 20.95
C ARG A 388 7.78 9.12 19.90
N ASP A 389 6.90 8.20 20.27
CA ASP A 389 5.71 7.79 19.52
C ASP A 389 4.67 8.90 19.35
N ALA A 390 4.66 9.91 20.24
CA ALA A 390 3.82 11.09 20.07
C ALA A 390 4.40 12.10 19.05
N LEU A 391 5.67 11.96 18.63
CA LEU A 391 6.23 12.75 17.53
C LEU A 391 5.81 12.14 16.19
N HIS A 392 6.11 10.85 16.00
CA HIS A 392 5.76 10.07 14.83
C HIS A 392 5.53 8.61 15.23
N PRO A 393 4.71 7.85 14.47
CA PRO A 393 4.56 6.42 14.69
C PRO A 393 5.91 5.69 14.64
N PHE A 394 6.02 4.61 15.42
CA PHE A 394 7.22 3.78 15.39
C PHE A 394 7.39 3.13 14.01
N ALA A 395 8.63 3.10 13.55
CA ALA A 395 9.03 2.41 12.34
C ALA A 395 8.84 0.91 12.51
N THR A 396 8.23 0.30 11.50
CA THR A 396 8.11 -1.14 11.35
C THR A 396 8.86 -1.57 10.09
N TYR A 397 9.09 -2.87 9.91
CA TYR A 397 9.75 -3.36 8.70
C TYR A 397 8.87 -3.20 7.46
N SER A 398 7.52 -3.21 7.61
CA SER A 398 6.60 -2.94 6.51
C SER A 398 6.75 -1.53 5.93
N ASP A 399 7.20 -0.55 6.72
CA ASP A 399 7.53 0.78 6.21
C ASP A 399 8.71 0.74 5.23
N ILE A 400 9.72 -0.11 5.49
CA ILE A 400 10.89 -0.30 4.61
C ILE A 400 10.46 -0.98 3.30
N TYR A 401 9.58 -1.98 3.38
CA TYR A 401 9.02 -2.67 2.22
C TYR A 401 8.16 -1.73 1.36
N TRP A 402 7.32 -0.90 1.99
CA TRP A 402 6.43 0.05 1.33
C TRP A 402 7.17 1.13 0.51
N ALA A 403 8.35 1.56 0.94
CA ALA A 403 9.04 2.72 0.37
C ALA A 403 9.79 2.43 -0.95
N ASP A 404 9.75 3.35 -1.90
CA ASP A 404 10.66 3.37 -3.06
C ASP A 404 12.02 3.99 -2.72
N ALA A 405 12.01 4.91 -1.73
CA ALA A 405 13.21 5.53 -1.21
C ALA A 405 13.18 5.70 0.31
N VAL A 406 14.35 5.59 0.93
CA VAL A 406 14.52 5.76 2.38
C VAL A 406 15.52 6.88 2.66
N CYS A 407 15.10 7.85 3.47
CA CYS A 407 15.96 8.85 4.09
C CYS A 407 16.18 8.49 5.56
N ALA A 408 17.37 8.02 5.92
CA ALA A 408 17.66 7.56 7.27
C ALA A 408 18.35 8.65 8.12
N GLY A 409 17.72 9.00 9.24
CA GLY A 409 18.13 10.09 10.13
C GLY A 409 18.63 9.62 11.48
N THR A 410 19.70 10.22 12.01
CA THR A 410 20.21 9.86 13.35
C THR A 410 20.73 11.08 14.09
N PRO A 411 20.79 11.10 15.44
CA PRO A 411 21.76 11.96 16.10
C PRO A 411 23.18 11.45 15.85
N THR A 412 24.15 12.35 15.83
CA THR A 412 25.57 12.03 15.71
C THR A 412 26.14 11.63 17.06
N ASN A 413 26.57 10.37 17.16
CA ASN A 413 27.22 9.83 18.35
C ASN A 413 28.67 9.48 18.02
N LEU A 414 29.62 10.30 18.45
CA LEU A 414 31.07 10.10 18.24
C LEU A 414 31.44 9.88 16.75
N GLY A 415 30.81 10.64 15.85
CA GLY A 415 31.01 10.50 14.40
C GLY A 415 30.30 9.29 13.77
N SER A 416 29.44 8.60 14.52
CA SER A 416 28.67 7.45 14.06
C SER A 416 27.15 7.64 14.29
N ILE A 417 26.38 6.64 13.90
CA ILE A 417 24.94 6.60 14.09
C ILE A 417 24.57 6.25 15.54
N SER A 418 23.33 6.54 15.92
CA SER A 418 22.76 6.10 17.20
C SER A 418 22.67 4.59 17.27
N TYR A 419 22.84 4.05 18.48
CA TYR A 419 22.75 2.60 18.68
C TYR A 419 21.35 2.07 18.39
N ARG A 420 20.27 2.85 18.63
CA ARG A 420 18.89 2.45 18.26
C ARG A 420 18.70 2.38 16.75
N MET A 421 19.26 3.33 16.00
CA MET A 421 19.25 3.25 14.54
C MET A 421 20.03 2.03 14.07
N LYS A 422 21.22 1.79 14.64
CA LYS A 422 22.03 0.60 14.32
C LYS A 422 21.27 -0.70 14.62
N GLN A 423 20.66 -0.77 15.80
CA GLN A 423 19.85 -1.91 16.23
C GLN A 423 18.68 -2.15 15.28
N PHE A 424 17.93 -1.11 14.89
CA PHE A 424 16.81 -1.25 13.94
C PHE A 424 17.25 -1.89 12.62
N TRP A 425 18.38 -1.46 12.04
CA TRP A 425 18.90 -2.06 10.81
C TRP A 425 19.51 -3.44 11.02
N ASP A 426 20.15 -3.70 12.17
CA ASP A 426 20.66 -5.03 12.51
C ASP A 426 19.50 -6.02 12.67
N ASP A 427 18.46 -5.64 13.42
CA ASP A 427 17.28 -6.47 13.64
C ASP A 427 16.51 -6.67 12.33
N PHE A 428 16.41 -5.64 11.47
CA PHE A 428 15.85 -5.79 10.13
C PHE A 428 16.68 -6.79 9.29
N SER A 429 18.02 -6.72 9.33
CA SER A 429 18.89 -7.70 8.67
C SER A 429 18.65 -9.11 9.20
N GLN A 430 18.65 -9.29 10.52
CA GLN A 430 18.48 -10.60 11.18
C GLN A 430 17.08 -11.18 11.00
N SER A 431 16.07 -10.32 10.80
CA SER A 431 14.74 -10.74 10.39
C SER A 431 14.66 -11.18 8.91
N GLY A 432 15.80 -11.25 8.21
CA GLY A 432 15.88 -11.63 6.80
C GLY A 432 15.56 -10.50 5.83
N GLY A 433 15.66 -9.24 6.25
CA GLY A 433 15.45 -8.07 5.39
C GLY A 433 16.63 -7.74 4.47
N TRP A 434 17.81 -8.32 4.72
CA TRP A 434 19.08 -7.95 4.06
C TRP A 434 19.03 -7.97 2.53
N SER A 435 18.45 -9.01 1.93
CA SER A 435 18.38 -9.22 0.47
C SER A 435 17.06 -8.77 -0.17
N THR A 436 16.26 -7.97 0.53
CA THR A 436 14.87 -7.68 0.11
C THR A 436 14.66 -6.26 -0.42
N THR A 437 15.68 -5.41 -0.36
CA THR A 437 15.56 -3.97 -0.62
C THR A 437 16.41 -3.47 -1.80
N ASP A 438 16.92 -4.40 -2.63
CA ASP A 438 17.76 -4.07 -3.78
C ASP A 438 17.10 -3.06 -4.73
N GLY A 439 17.86 -2.05 -5.14
CA GLY A 439 17.44 -1.05 -6.12
C GLY A 439 16.58 0.10 -5.57
N LYS A 440 16.28 0.12 -4.25
CA LYS A 440 15.65 1.28 -3.60
C LYS A 440 16.63 2.45 -3.51
N ILE A 441 16.12 3.68 -3.39
CA ILE A 441 16.97 4.89 -3.35
C ILE A 441 17.25 5.28 -1.90
N GLY A 442 18.52 5.54 -1.57
CA GLY A 442 18.95 5.81 -0.20
C GLY A 442 19.53 7.22 0.01
N SER A 443 19.20 7.84 1.14
CA SER A 443 19.82 9.09 1.59
C SER A 443 19.93 9.11 3.12
N ALA A 444 20.75 10.00 3.68
CA ALA A 444 20.98 10.07 5.12
C ALA A 444 21.04 11.52 5.62
N PHE A 445 20.66 11.75 6.87
CA PHE A 445 20.76 13.05 7.52
C PHE A 445 21.09 12.91 9.01
N THR A 446 21.55 13.99 9.64
CA THR A 446 21.88 13.94 11.06
C THR A 446 21.67 15.24 11.79
N SER A 447 21.41 15.11 13.11
CA SER A 447 21.58 16.22 14.06
C SER A 447 22.88 16.03 14.87
N GLN A 448 23.55 17.11 15.23
CA GLN A 448 24.79 17.07 16.02
C GLN A 448 24.76 18.09 17.17
N GLY A 449 25.56 17.88 18.22
CA GLY A 449 25.61 18.78 19.37
C GLY A 449 26.09 20.20 19.03
N GLY A 450 26.96 20.32 18.02
CA GLY A 450 27.51 21.56 17.50
C GLY A 450 28.18 21.34 16.14
N HIS A 451 28.53 22.43 15.44
CA HIS A 451 29.25 22.35 14.17
C HIS A 451 30.59 21.64 14.32
N GLY A 452 30.98 20.83 13.33
CA GLY A 452 32.17 19.99 13.40
C GLY A 452 32.03 18.74 14.29
N GLY A 453 30.83 18.43 14.80
CA GLY A 453 30.57 17.30 15.68
C GLY A 453 30.60 15.91 15.03
N GLY A 454 31.13 15.79 13.79
CA GLY A 454 31.23 14.54 13.05
C GLY A 454 29.97 14.15 12.27
N GLY A 455 29.03 15.07 12.04
CA GLY A 455 27.76 14.73 11.38
C GLY A 455 27.88 14.17 9.96
N GLU A 456 28.84 14.65 9.17
CA GLU A 456 29.08 14.08 7.83
C GLU A 456 29.57 12.63 7.90
N LEU A 457 30.40 12.28 8.90
CA LEU A 457 30.83 10.89 9.13
C LEU A 457 29.65 10.00 9.53
N ALA A 458 28.74 10.50 10.36
CA ALA A 458 27.52 9.77 10.72
C ALA A 458 26.61 9.54 9.49
N CYS A 459 26.48 10.53 8.60
CA CYS A 459 25.76 10.36 7.33
C CYS A 459 26.43 9.30 6.45
N MET A 460 27.76 9.30 6.36
CA MET A 460 28.51 8.28 5.62
C MET A 460 28.34 6.89 6.23
N ALA A 461 28.38 6.76 7.56
CA ALA A 461 28.14 5.49 8.25
C ALA A 461 26.74 4.95 7.96
N MET A 462 25.72 5.82 7.99
CA MET A 462 24.36 5.45 7.63
C MET A 462 24.24 5.04 6.16
N LYS A 463 24.85 5.78 5.23
CA LYS A 463 24.89 5.40 3.81
C LYS A 463 25.58 4.07 3.57
N SER A 464 26.66 3.78 4.29
CA SER A 464 27.32 2.47 4.23
C SER A 464 26.39 1.33 4.61
N ILE A 465 25.55 1.51 5.63
CA ILE A 465 24.52 0.53 6.00
C ILE A 465 23.50 0.39 4.86
N LEU A 466 22.94 1.50 4.35
CA LEU A 466 21.97 1.45 3.25
C LEU A 466 22.54 0.75 1.99
N MET A 467 23.80 1.00 1.65
CA MET A 467 24.49 0.31 0.53
C MET A 467 24.60 -1.20 0.76
N ASN A 468 24.81 -1.66 2.01
CA ASN A 468 24.83 -3.09 2.32
C ASN A 468 23.45 -3.75 2.14
N PHE A 469 22.37 -2.98 2.20
CA PHE A 469 20.99 -3.41 1.89
C PHE A 469 20.61 -3.23 0.41
N GLY A 470 21.58 -2.93 -0.47
CA GLY A 470 21.33 -2.80 -1.91
C GLY A 470 20.72 -1.47 -2.35
N PHE A 471 20.70 -0.45 -1.48
CA PHE A 471 20.19 0.88 -1.85
C PHE A 471 21.18 1.62 -2.75
N SER A 472 20.65 2.29 -3.79
CA SER A 472 21.37 3.28 -4.56
C SER A 472 21.42 4.61 -3.80
N VAL A 473 22.56 4.91 -3.20
CA VAL A 473 22.79 6.17 -2.47
C VAL A 473 23.39 7.25 -3.37
N PHE A 474 23.08 8.51 -3.09
CA PHE A 474 23.57 9.65 -3.87
C PHE A 474 24.09 10.80 -3.01
N GLY A 475 24.76 11.75 -3.66
CA GLY A 475 25.19 13.02 -3.06
C GLY A 475 24.44 14.23 -3.63
N ILE A 476 24.46 15.34 -2.90
CA ILE A 476 23.80 16.59 -3.30
C ILE A 476 24.86 17.67 -3.50
N THR A 477 25.08 18.07 -4.75
CA THR A 477 26.08 19.07 -5.14
C THR A 477 25.61 20.51 -4.99
N ASP A 478 24.36 20.69 -4.54
CA ASP A 478 23.68 21.97 -4.54
C ASP A 478 24.17 22.85 -3.40
N TYR A 479 24.43 24.11 -3.72
CA TYR A 479 24.70 25.15 -2.74
C TYR A 479 23.39 25.84 -2.39
N VAL A 480 22.89 25.63 -1.18
CA VAL A 480 21.69 26.33 -0.68
C VAL A 480 22.02 27.69 -0.07
N GLY A 481 23.31 28.01 0.07
CA GLY A 481 23.81 29.29 0.52
C GLY A 481 25.30 29.45 0.24
N PHE A 482 25.82 30.64 0.52
CA PHE A 482 27.25 30.94 0.34
C PHE A 482 28.09 30.02 1.24
N MET A 483 28.89 29.15 0.63
CA MET A 483 29.72 28.12 1.31
C MET A 483 28.92 27.03 2.06
N ASP A 484 27.61 26.90 1.80
CA ASP A 484 26.75 25.92 2.45
C ASP A 484 26.27 24.84 1.46
N THR A 485 26.68 23.60 1.74
CA THR A 485 26.41 22.41 0.93
C THR A 485 25.98 21.23 1.83
N MET A 486 25.37 20.21 1.23
CA MET A 486 24.90 19.00 1.90
C MET A 486 25.30 17.73 1.13
N HIS A 487 26.55 17.68 0.65
CA HIS A 487 27.10 16.58 -0.16
C HIS A 487 26.70 15.19 0.34
N TYR A 488 26.82 14.97 1.65
CA TYR A 488 26.56 13.66 2.27
C TYR A 488 25.18 13.57 2.92
N GLY A 489 24.40 14.64 2.95
CA GLY A 489 23.16 14.73 3.70
C GLY A 489 23.05 16.03 4.50
N SER A 490 21.86 16.34 4.98
CA SER A 490 21.62 17.48 5.86
C SER A 490 22.26 17.21 7.21
N VAL A 491 23.16 18.11 7.62
CA VAL A 491 23.89 18.04 8.89
C VAL A 491 23.59 19.30 9.68
N ILE A 492 22.76 19.19 10.72
CA ILE A 492 22.27 20.36 11.47
C ILE A 492 22.76 20.32 12.92
N ALA A 493 23.29 21.44 13.40
CA ALA A 493 23.63 21.58 14.82
C ALA A 493 22.35 21.81 15.64
N LYS A 494 22.01 20.85 16.50
CA LYS A 494 20.76 20.81 17.27
C LYS A 494 19.54 20.89 16.34
N LYS A 495 18.62 21.83 16.60
CA LYS A 495 17.40 22.05 15.81
C LYS A 495 17.66 23.03 14.66
N PRO A 496 17.01 22.85 13.49
CA PRO A 496 17.12 23.77 12.36
C PRO A 496 16.44 25.11 12.70
N ARG A 497 17.25 26.10 13.12
CA ARG A 497 16.77 27.41 13.56
C ARG A 497 16.86 28.47 12.48
N ALA A 498 17.93 28.42 11.69
CA ALA A 498 18.14 29.35 10.59
C ALA A 498 17.38 28.88 9.34
N GLU A 499 17.03 29.82 8.46
CA GLU A 499 16.38 29.47 7.18
C GLU A 499 17.28 28.59 6.33
N ILE A 500 18.60 28.85 6.34
CA ILE A 500 19.57 28.04 5.62
C ILE A 500 19.55 26.57 6.08
N ASP A 501 19.38 26.30 7.37
CA ASP A 501 19.27 24.94 7.90
C ASP A 501 17.99 24.26 7.39
N ARG A 502 16.87 24.99 7.36
CA ARG A 502 15.60 24.47 6.84
C ARG A 502 15.67 24.18 5.34
N MET A 503 16.31 25.06 4.58
CA MET A 503 16.52 24.90 3.14
C MET A 503 17.37 23.66 2.83
N LYS A 504 18.40 23.35 3.63
CA LYS A 504 19.17 22.10 3.49
C LYS A 504 18.27 20.88 3.56
N CYS A 505 17.46 20.81 4.62
CA CYS A 505 16.54 19.70 4.85
C CYS A 505 15.53 19.55 3.70
N ARG A 506 14.84 20.64 3.32
CA ARG A 506 13.86 20.62 2.23
C ARG A 506 14.49 20.25 0.89
N ARG A 507 15.68 20.79 0.59
CA ARG A 507 16.37 20.48 -0.67
C ARG A 507 16.74 19.00 -0.74
N GLN A 508 17.17 18.41 0.37
CA GLN A 508 17.43 16.97 0.42
C GLN A 508 16.17 16.14 0.17
N GLY A 509 15.05 16.50 0.81
CA GLY A 509 13.77 15.83 0.61
C GLY A 509 13.31 15.88 -0.84
N LEU A 510 13.37 17.06 -1.43
CA LEU A 510 13.05 17.24 -2.84
C LEU A 510 13.99 16.46 -3.75
N ARG A 511 15.31 16.49 -3.50
CA ARG A 511 16.25 15.73 -4.33
C ARG A 511 15.98 14.23 -4.27
N LEU A 512 15.55 13.73 -3.10
CA LEU A 512 15.10 12.35 -2.96
C LEU A 512 13.85 12.09 -3.82
N ALA A 513 12.88 13.01 -3.80
CA ALA A 513 11.69 12.93 -4.64
C ALA A 513 12.00 13.01 -6.15
N GLU A 514 12.91 13.87 -6.59
CA GLU A 514 13.39 13.95 -7.98
C GLU A 514 13.98 12.60 -8.42
N MET A 515 14.80 11.98 -7.56
CA MET A 515 15.40 10.68 -7.84
C MET A 515 14.33 9.58 -7.96
N VAL A 516 13.32 9.58 -7.09
CA VAL A 516 12.18 8.65 -7.18
C VAL A 516 11.35 8.92 -8.44
N GLY A 517 10.94 10.16 -8.65
CA GLY A 517 10.16 10.59 -9.81
C GLY A 517 10.84 10.17 -11.12
N TYR A 518 12.13 10.46 -11.26
CA TYR A 518 12.86 10.15 -12.48
C TYR A 518 13.15 8.65 -12.63
N TYR A 519 13.84 8.03 -11.66
CA TYR A 519 14.33 6.66 -11.83
C TYR A 519 13.27 5.58 -11.55
N ILE A 520 12.30 5.85 -10.68
CA ILE A 520 11.24 4.90 -10.32
C ILE A 520 9.97 5.18 -11.11
N ASN A 521 9.52 6.44 -11.16
CA ASN A 521 8.30 6.81 -11.87
C ASN A 521 8.54 7.21 -13.35
N GLY A 522 9.79 7.20 -13.85
CA GLY A 522 10.07 7.50 -15.26
C GLY A 522 9.63 8.89 -15.72
N ARG A 523 9.59 9.87 -14.79
CA ARG A 523 9.15 11.23 -15.04
C ARG A 523 10.30 12.12 -15.49
N ASP A 524 10.29 12.53 -16.74
CA ASP A 524 11.34 13.39 -17.31
C ASP A 524 11.40 14.78 -16.64
N ASP A 525 10.27 15.30 -16.15
CA ASP A 525 10.20 16.58 -15.45
C ASP A 525 10.79 16.52 -14.02
N ALA A 526 10.93 15.31 -13.47
CA ALA A 526 11.63 15.05 -12.21
C ALA A 526 13.14 14.84 -12.40
N ASN A 527 13.66 14.89 -13.64
CA ASN A 527 15.07 14.63 -13.94
C ASN A 527 15.99 15.66 -13.22
N PRO A 528 16.88 15.22 -12.30
CA PRO A 528 17.75 16.11 -11.54
C PRO A 528 18.76 16.91 -12.39
N ASN A 529 18.93 16.57 -13.68
CA ASN A 529 19.81 17.29 -14.61
C ASN A 529 19.06 18.27 -15.52
N VAL A 530 17.75 18.11 -15.72
CA VAL A 530 16.92 19.06 -16.47
C VAL A 530 16.47 20.19 -15.54
N THR A 531 16.19 19.85 -14.27
CA THR A 531 15.95 20.82 -13.19
C THR A 531 17.21 21.58 -12.74
N LYS A 532 18.38 21.31 -13.36
CA LYS A 532 19.63 22.08 -13.18
C LYS A 532 19.69 23.36 -14.00
N ASN A 533 18.77 23.59 -14.93
CA ASN A 533 18.53 24.96 -15.36
C ASN A 533 18.23 25.72 -14.09
N TRP A 534 19.08 26.69 -13.81
CA TRP A 534 19.21 27.44 -12.56
C TRP A 534 17.93 28.20 -12.27
N ASP A 535 16.88 27.46 -11.92
CA ASP A 535 15.50 27.87 -11.87
C ASP A 535 15.34 28.75 -10.63
N THR A 536 15.79 29.98 -10.79
CA THR A 536 15.72 31.03 -9.77
C THR A 536 14.28 31.36 -9.42
N GLU A 537 13.31 31.01 -10.29
CA GLU A 537 11.87 31.15 -10.04
C GLU A 537 11.37 30.07 -9.08
N ARG A 538 11.89 28.84 -9.16
CA ARG A 538 11.54 27.75 -8.25
C ARG A 538 12.29 27.77 -6.92
N TRP A 539 13.52 28.30 -6.86
CA TRP A 539 14.44 28.06 -5.73
C TRP A 539 14.84 29.26 -4.86
N GLY A 540 14.64 30.50 -5.26
CA GLY A 540 14.97 31.67 -4.42
C GLY A 540 16.46 31.73 -4.04
N PHE A 541 17.22 32.51 -4.82
CA PHE A 541 18.66 32.76 -4.73
C PHE A 541 19.61 31.67 -5.22
N PRO A 542 20.56 32.04 -6.09
CA PRO A 542 21.64 31.15 -6.47
C PRO A 542 22.83 31.22 -5.53
N GLY A 543 23.13 30.11 -4.85
CA GLY A 543 24.44 29.93 -4.24
C GLY A 543 25.53 29.94 -5.32
N ILE A 544 26.52 30.84 -5.19
CA ILE A 544 27.79 30.98 -5.94
C ILE A 544 27.74 30.53 -7.41
N PRO A 545 27.76 31.44 -8.40
CA PRO A 545 27.83 31.06 -9.80
C PRO A 545 29.10 30.25 -10.11
N PRO A 546 29.06 29.31 -11.09
CA PRO A 546 30.23 28.54 -11.48
C PRO A 546 31.40 29.45 -11.86
N ARG A 547 32.64 29.00 -11.58
CA ARG A 547 33.87 29.75 -11.89
C ARG A 547 33.87 30.18 -13.37
N GLY A 548 33.91 31.49 -13.62
CA GLY A 548 33.99 32.09 -14.96
C GLY A 548 32.83 33.01 -15.35
N VAL A 549 31.81 33.17 -14.51
CA VAL A 549 30.72 34.16 -14.72
C VAL A 549 31.13 35.50 -14.09
N ASP A 550 31.03 36.59 -14.85
CA ASP A 550 31.44 37.94 -14.43
C ASP A 550 30.57 38.44 -13.26
N GLU A 551 31.22 38.81 -12.14
CA GLU A 551 30.56 39.30 -10.92
C GLU A 551 29.71 40.56 -11.17
N SER A 552 30.07 41.35 -12.19
CA SER A 552 29.35 42.58 -12.54
C SER A 552 28.01 42.32 -13.23
N GLU A 553 27.89 41.25 -14.04
CA GLU A 553 26.62 40.82 -14.63
C GLU A 553 25.68 40.20 -13.58
N ALA A 554 26.22 39.48 -12.60
CA ALA A 554 25.46 38.95 -11.47
C ALA A 554 24.96 40.06 -10.53
N SER A 555 25.76 41.12 -10.32
CA SER A 555 25.40 42.29 -9.50
C SER A 555 24.37 43.21 -10.18
N ALA A 556 24.42 43.34 -11.51
CA ALA A 556 23.46 44.15 -12.26
C ALA A 556 22.05 43.51 -12.32
N ARG A 557 21.97 42.17 -12.39
CA ARG A 557 20.69 41.43 -12.33
C ARG A 557 20.07 41.35 -10.93
N THR A 558 20.87 41.51 -9.88
CA THR A 558 20.39 41.53 -8.48
C THR A 558 19.91 42.89 -8.00
N LYS A 559 20.34 44.00 -8.64
CA LYS A 559 19.90 45.36 -8.26
C LYS A 559 18.56 45.82 -8.85
N THR A 560 18.04 45.11 -9.85
CA THR A 560 16.80 45.49 -10.55
C THR A 560 15.59 44.62 -10.22
N ARG A 561 15.69 43.71 -9.24
CA ARG A 561 14.54 42.90 -8.79
C ARG A 561 14.49 42.81 -7.27
N PRO A 562 13.31 42.97 -6.64
CA PRO A 562 13.16 42.83 -5.19
C PRO A 562 13.54 41.41 -4.76
N ASN A 563 14.26 41.29 -3.64
CA ASN A 563 14.68 40.03 -3.01
C ASN A 563 13.57 38.97 -3.05
N MET A 564 13.75 37.91 -3.83
CA MET A 564 12.83 36.78 -3.86
C MET A 564 13.23 35.82 -2.72
N LEU A 565 12.73 36.09 -1.51
CA LEU A 565 12.64 35.10 -0.43
C LEU A 565 11.87 33.88 -0.96
N MET A 566 12.28 32.65 -0.61
CA MET A 566 11.30 31.54 -0.65
C MET A 566 10.05 32.02 0.10
N PRO A 567 8.84 31.93 -0.48
CA PRO A 567 7.66 32.35 0.25
C PRO A 567 7.64 31.56 1.55
N ALA A 568 7.56 32.27 2.68
CA ALA A 568 7.36 31.65 3.97
C ALA A 568 6.19 30.65 3.86
N PRO A 569 6.20 29.52 4.59
CA PRO A 569 5.09 28.59 4.56
C PRO A 569 3.81 29.39 4.76
N LYS A 570 2.90 29.28 3.78
CA LYS A 570 1.68 30.08 3.76
C LYS A 570 0.95 29.90 5.08
N LYS A 571 0.50 31.01 5.67
CA LYS A 571 -0.10 30.98 7.00
C LYS A 571 -1.61 31.02 6.88
N ALA A 572 -2.28 30.20 7.69
CA ALA A 572 -3.72 30.21 7.85
C ALA A 572 -4.07 30.70 9.25
N LEU A 573 -4.90 31.74 9.35
CA LEU A 573 -5.48 32.19 10.61
C LEU A 573 -6.73 31.36 10.88
N ILE A 574 -6.71 30.56 11.95
CA ILE A 574 -7.86 29.78 12.41
C ILE A 574 -8.52 30.59 13.52
N PHE A 575 -9.58 31.32 13.18
CA PHE A 575 -10.19 32.32 14.04
C PHE A 575 -11.42 31.78 14.76
N THR A 576 -11.37 31.73 16.09
CA THR A 576 -12.36 31.05 16.93
C THR A 576 -13.06 31.99 17.92
N LYS A 577 -13.00 33.30 17.71
CA LYS A 577 -13.66 34.30 18.57
C LYS A 577 -15.18 34.13 18.53
N MET A 578 -15.80 34.10 19.71
CA MET A 578 -17.25 34.09 19.91
C MET A 578 -17.58 35.11 21.01
N GLU A 579 -18.61 35.92 20.82
CA GLU A 579 -19.14 36.84 21.85
C GLU A 579 -20.58 36.52 22.26
N ASP A 580 -21.27 35.64 21.51
CA ASP A 580 -22.65 35.27 21.81
C ASP A 580 -22.77 33.78 22.21
N TYR A 581 -22.77 32.85 21.25
CA TYR A 581 -22.91 31.43 21.51
C TYR A 581 -21.60 30.65 21.31
N VAL A 582 -21.30 29.74 22.25
CA VAL A 582 -20.08 28.91 22.24
C VAL A 582 -20.42 27.47 21.85
N HIS A 583 -19.85 27.00 20.75
CA HIS A 583 -20.05 25.63 20.26
C HIS A 583 -19.02 24.68 20.87
N GLU A 584 -19.46 23.54 21.42
CA GLU A 584 -18.57 22.53 22.02
C GLU A 584 -17.58 21.93 21.00
N SER A 585 -17.94 21.90 19.72
CA SER A 585 -17.11 21.37 18.64
C SER A 585 -15.90 22.23 18.30
N THR A 586 -15.86 23.50 18.72
CA THR A 586 -14.86 24.49 18.30
C THR A 586 -13.42 24.03 18.52
N SER A 587 -13.12 23.46 19.69
CA SER A 587 -11.77 22.99 20.00
C SER A 587 -11.36 21.77 19.16
N ALA A 588 -12.27 20.80 18.98
CA ALA A 588 -12.02 19.61 18.17
C ALA A 588 -11.85 19.97 16.68
N MET A 589 -12.70 20.86 16.18
CA MET A 589 -12.67 21.38 14.82
C MET A 589 -11.39 22.18 14.56
N ALA A 590 -10.99 23.09 15.45
CA ALA A 590 -9.76 23.88 15.30
C ALA A 590 -8.50 22.99 15.29
N ALA A 591 -8.45 21.97 16.15
CA ALA A 591 -7.36 21.00 16.16
C ALA A 591 -7.30 20.20 14.85
N TRP A 592 -8.46 19.76 14.34
CA TRP A 592 -8.57 19.03 13.07
C TRP A 592 -8.15 19.90 11.87
N VAL A 593 -8.63 21.14 11.79
CA VAL A 593 -8.27 22.10 10.73
C VAL A 593 -6.77 22.42 10.79
N HIS A 594 -6.21 22.64 11.98
CA HIS A 594 -4.78 22.87 12.15
C HIS A 594 -3.95 21.68 11.66
N ALA A 595 -4.34 20.45 12.00
CA ALA A 595 -3.66 19.24 11.54
C ALA A 595 -3.71 19.11 10.01
N LYS A 596 -4.88 19.33 9.40
CA LYS A 596 -5.09 19.26 7.95
C LYS A 596 -4.30 20.30 7.17
N LEU A 597 -4.25 21.54 7.66
CA LEU A 597 -3.38 22.57 7.09
C LEU A 597 -1.91 22.16 7.17
N GLY A 598 -1.50 21.49 8.25
CA GLY A 598 -0.16 20.90 8.37
C GLY A 598 0.13 19.83 7.30
N GLU A 599 -0.83 18.96 6.99
CA GLU A 599 -0.73 17.99 5.87
C GLU A 599 -0.54 18.69 4.51
N PHE A 600 -1.06 19.91 4.37
CA PHE A 600 -0.93 20.73 3.16
C PHE A 600 0.35 21.56 3.11
N GLY A 601 1.21 21.50 4.14
CA GLY A 601 2.41 22.35 4.25
C GLY A 601 2.10 23.79 4.68
N TRP A 602 0.90 24.07 5.18
CA TRP A 602 0.50 25.38 5.71
C TRP A 602 0.73 25.47 7.21
N LYS A 603 1.03 26.69 7.69
CA LYS A 603 1.12 26.95 9.13
C LYS A 603 -0.21 27.51 9.64
N GLY A 604 -0.97 26.69 10.36
CA GLY A 604 -2.16 27.14 11.10
C GLY A 604 -1.79 27.94 12.35
N VAL A 605 -2.50 29.04 12.61
CA VAL A 605 -2.44 29.80 13.86
C VAL A 605 -3.85 29.90 14.42
N VAL A 606 -4.12 29.17 15.50
CA VAL A 606 -5.41 29.20 16.19
C VAL A 606 -5.46 30.36 17.18
N THR A 607 -6.49 31.21 17.11
CA THR A 607 -6.67 32.34 18.02
C THR A 607 -8.11 32.83 18.09
N ASP A 608 -8.49 33.37 19.24
CA ASP A 608 -9.71 34.15 19.47
C ASP A 608 -9.43 35.65 19.64
N ASP A 609 -8.18 36.08 19.47
CA ASP A 609 -7.79 37.49 19.62
C ASP A 609 -8.18 38.28 18.36
N LYS A 610 -9.21 39.12 18.49
CA LYS A 610 -9.72 39.96 17.38
C LYS A 610 -8.68 40.93 16.81
N ASP A 611 -7.60 41.21 17.54
CA ASP A 611 -6.51 42.03 17.04
C ASP A 611 -5.81 41.41 15.82
N PHE A 612 -5.88 40.09 15.61
CA PHE A 612 -5.32 39.46 14.42
C PHE A 612 -6.03 39.89 13.12
N ILE A 613 -7.31 40.28 13.19
CA ILE A 613 -8.07 40.81 12.05
C ILE A 613 -8.11 42.35 12.11
N ASN A 614 -8.28 42.92 13.30
CA ASN A 614 -8.36 44.38 13.47
C ASN A 614 -7.05 45.11 13.13
N ASN A 615 -5.90 44.46 13.32
CA ASN A 615 -4.61 45.00 12.93
C ASN A 615 -4.23 44.47 11.54
N LYS A 616 -4.21 45.38 10.56
CA LYS A 616 -3.88 45.06 9.17
C LYS A 616 -2.50 44.43 9.01
N GLU A 617 -1.49 44.90 9.75
CA GLU A 617 -0.13 44.37 9.66
C GLU A 617 -0.06 42.92 10.13
N LYS A 618 -0.79 42.58 11.20
CA LYS A 618 -0.92 41.19 11.66
C LYS A 618 -1.67 40.33 10.64
N LEU A 619 -2.78 40.83 10.09
CA LEU A 619 -3.60 40.09 9.14
C LEU A 619 -2.86 39.82 7.81
N ASP A 620 -2.01 40.75 7.38
CA ASP A 620 -1.25 40.64 6.13
C ASP A 620 -0.23 39.49 6.16
N GLU A 621 0.12 38.96 7.34
CA GLU A 621 0.95 37.75 7.49
C GLU A 621 0.26 36.46 7.04
N PHE A 622 -1.07 36.46 6.90
CA PHE A 622 -1.87 35.28 6.58
C PHE A 622 -2.31 35.29 5.12
N ASP A 623 -2.38 34.09 4.52
CA ASP A 623 -2.81 33.83 3.13
C ASP A 623 -4.20 33.17 3.07
N LEU A 624 -4.70 32.71 4.23
CA LEU A 624 -6.01 32.11 4.42
C LEU A 624 -6.56 32.55 5.78
N ILE A 625 -7.86 32.85 5.84
CA ILE A 625 -8.61 33.01 7.09
C ILE A 625 -9.68 31.92 7.16
N VAL A 626 -9.73 31.20 8.28
CA VAL A 626 -10.73 30.18 8.57
C VAL A 626 -11.55 30.64 9.77
N PHE A 627 -12.79 31.02 9.53
CA PHE A 627 -13.78 31.37 10.55
C PHE A 627 -14.46 30.08 11.03
N LEU A 628 -14.21 29.69 12.29
CA LEU A 628 -14.76 28.48 12.89
C LEU A 628 -15.76 28.83 13.99
N ASN A 629 -17.03 28.46 13.78
CA ASN A 629 -18.10 28.57 14.78
C ASN A 629 -18.27 29.98 15.38
N ASN A 630 -17.86 31.02 14.66
CA ASN A 630 -17.86 32.38 15.16
C ASN A 630 -19.29 32.92 15.32
N SER A 631 -19.56 33.63 16.41
CA SER A 631 -20.85 34.26 16.67
C SER A 631 -20.64 35.57 17.43
N GLY A 632 -21.53 36.55 17.26
CA GLY A 632 -21.37 37.84 17.94
C GLY A 632 -20.55 38.87 17.15
N GLN A 633 -20.19 39.97 17.79
CA GLN A 633 -19.30 40.99 17.23
C GLN A 633 -17.83 40.56 17.32
N ILE A 634 -17.37 39.81 16.33
CA ILE A 634 -16.08 39.09 16.43
C ILE A 634 -14.85 39.92 16.06
N PHE A 635 -15.01 41.02 15.31
CA PHE A 635 -13.98 42.03 15.02
C PHE A 635 -14.64 43.32 14.51
N ASP A 636 -13.89 44.41 14.46
CA ASP A 636 -14.41 45.76 14.21
C ASP A 636 -14.03 46.29 12.81
N LYS A 637 -12.86 45.89 12.30
CA LYS A 637 -12.27 46.41 11.05
C LYS A 637 -12.59 45.54 9.84
N THR A 638 -13.83 45.59 9.40
CA THR A 638 -14.33 44.83 8.23
C THR A 638 -13.61 45.18 6.92
N GLU A 639 -13.11 46.40 6.80
CA GLU A 639 -12.27 46.84 5.68
C GLU A 639 -10.99 46.00 5.51
N ASN A 640 -10.44 45.44 6.60
CA ASN A 640 -9.24 44.60 6.54
C ASN A 640 -9.52 43.23 5.91
N LEU A 641 -10.70 42.65 6.18
CA LEU A 641 -11.11 41.39 5.55
C LEU A 641 -11.32 41.58 4.05
N LEU A 642 -11.99 42.67 3.65
CA LEU A 642 -12.17 42.98 2.23
C LEU A 642 -10.82 43.20 1.54
N ALA A 643 -9.88 43.92 2.18
CA ALA A 643 -8.53 44.07 1.66
C ALA A 643 -7.75 42.74 1.54
N HIS A 644 -7.99 41.78 2.44
CA HIS A 644 -7.42 40.43 2.35
C HIS A 644 -7.95 39.69 1.11
N ILE A 645 -9.25 39.78 0.85
CA ILE A 645 -9.91 39.19 -0.33
C ILE A 645 -9.45 39.89 -1.62
N ASP A 646 -9.37 41.21 -1.64
CA ASP A 646 -8.86 41.98 -2.80
C ASP A 646 -7.38 41.66 -3.09
N ALA A 647 -6.64 41.16 -2.09
CA ALA A 647 -5.29 40.65 -2.27
C ALA A 647 -5.25 39.25 -2.91
N GLY A 648 -6.39 38.59 -3.13
CA GLY A 648 -6.51 37.25 -3.71
C GLY A 648 -6.38 36.12 -2.69
N LYS A 649 -6.46 36.43 -1.39
CA LYS A 649 -6.22 35.48 -0.30
C LYS A 649 -7.54 34.82 0.15
N GLY A 650 -7.47 33.54 0.49
CA GLY A 650 -8.66 32.69 0.64
C GLY A 650 -9.40 32.92 1.95
N VAL A 651 -10.70 32.63 1.96
CA VAL A 651 -11.53 32.67 3.17
C VAL A 651 -12.42 31.43 3.26
N VAL A 652 -12.46 30.83 4.44
CA VAL A 652 -13.31 29.67 4.77
C VAL A 652 -14.21 30.03 5.93
N GLY A 653 -15.51 29.76 5.82
CA GLY A 653 -16.47 29.87 6.91
C GLY A 653 -17.06 28.51 7.25
N VAL A 654 -17.14 28.19 8.54
CA VAL A 654 -17.65 26.90 9.02
C VAL A 654 -18.77 27.11 10.03
N HIS A 655 -19.88 26.42 9.77
CA HIS A 655 -21.09 26.33 10.57
C HIS A 655 -21.58 27.71 11.01
N ALA A 656 -21.35 28.09 12.26
CA ALA A 656 -21.87 29.34 12.81
C ALA A 656 -21.18 30.60 12.30
N ALA A 657 -20.11 30.52 11.49
CA ALA A 657 -19.40 31.70 10.98
C ALA A 657 -20.33 32.83 10.47
N VAL A 658 -21.39 32.51 9.74
CA VAL A 658 -22.37 33.49 9.21
C VAL A 658 -23.31 34.11 10.26
N ALA A 659 -23.25 33.66 11.51
CA ALA A 659 -23.86 34.29 12.69
C ALA A 659 -22.96 35.34 13.36
N SER A 660 -21.84 35.68 12.72
CA SER A 660 -21.00 36.83 13.09
C SER A 660 -21.70 38.16 12.79
N PHE A 661 -21.32 39.20 13.51
CA PHE A 661 -21.87 40.56 13.47
C PHE A 661 -23.30 40.69 14.01
N LEU A 662 -23.91 39.62 14.49
CA LEU A 662 -25.13 39.68 15.29
C LEU A 662 -24.76 40.15 16.70
N ASN A 663 -25.29 41.27 17.17
CA ASN A 663 -24.89 41.83 18.46
C ASN A 663 -26.07 42.42 19.21
N GLY A 664 -26.00 42.33 20.54
CA GLY A 664 -27.04 42.78 21.45
C GLY A 664 -28.14 41.75 21.65
N LYS A 665 -28.93 42.00 22.69
CA LYS A 665 -30.11 41.21 23.03
C LYS A 665 -31.33 42.12 22.97
N ASP A 666 -32.43 41.62 22.42
CA ASP A 666 -33.71 42.31 22.49
C ASP A 666 -34.24 42.32 23.94
N ALA A 667 -35.41 42.95 24.15
CA ALA A 667 -36.03 43.03 25.47
C ALA A 667 -36.37 41.65 26.08
N SER A 668 -36.36 40.58 25.28
CA SER A 668 -36.61 39.19 25.71
C SER A 668 -35.33 38.40 26.01
N GLY A 669 -34.15 38.98 25.77
CA GLY A 669 -32.86 38.33 26.01
C GLY A 669 -32.36 37.47 24.85
N LEU A 670 -33.05 37.51 23.70
CA LEU A 670 -32.67 36.83 22.46
C LEU A 670 -31.75 37.72 21.61
N THR A 671 -30.84 37.10 20.86
CA THR A 671 -29.91 37.80 19.98
C THR A 671 -30.66 38.59 18.91
N ILE A 672 -30.25 39.85 18.70
CA ILE A 672 -30.77 40.67 17.60
C ILE A 672 -30.25 40.09 16.29
N MET A 673 -31.16 39.59 15.44
CA MET A 673 -30.82 38.91 14.18
C MET A 673 -30.47 39.86 13.02
N GLU A 674 -30.42 41.16 13.30
CA GLU A 674 -29.99 42.18 12.35
C GLU A 674 -28.47 42.37 12.48
N PRO A 675 -27.68 42.02 11.44
CA PRO A 675 -26.24 42.12 11.52
C PRO A 675 -25.79 43.58 11.57
N THR A 676 -24.78 43.86 12.38
CA THR A 676 -24.15 45.18 12.50
C THR A 676 -23.26 45.51 11.30
N SER A 677 -22.98 44.54 10.42
CA SER A 677 -22.23 44.69 9.18
C SER A 677 -22.62 43.64 8.16
N ASP A 678 -22.76 44.03 6.89
CA ASP A 678 -23.11 43.15 5.77
C ASP A 678 -21.89 42.42 5.15
N VAL A 679 -20.71 42.51 5.77
CA VAL A 679 -19.47 41.98 5.19
C VAL A 679 -19.54 40.46 4.98
N PHE A 680 -20.16 39.70 5.89
CA PHE A 680 -20.27 38.24 5.73
C PHE A 680 -21.36 37.84 4.75
N GLU A 681 -22.43 38.62 4.61
CA GLU A 681 -23.34 38.44 3.46
C GLU A 681 -22.62 38.70 2.14
N THR A 682 -21.75 39.71 2.07
CA THR A 682 -20.96 39.99 0.87
C THR A 682 -20.01 38.82 0.55
N VAL A 683 -19.28 38.33 1.57
CA VAL A 683 -18.25 37.29 1.43
C VAL A 683 -18.84 35.90 1.25
N PHE A 684 -19.74 35.46 2.13
CA PHE A 684 -20.32 34.12 2.09
C PHE A 684 -21.66 34.04 1.35
N GLY A 685 -22.24 35.18 0.98
CA GLY A 685 -23.47 35.25 0.20
C GLY A 685 -24.75 35.38 1.04
N SER A 686 -24.68 35.09 2.34
CA SER A 686 -25.82 35.23 3.25
C SER A 686 -25.39 35.32 4.72
N HIS A 687 -26.29 35.77 5.58
CA HIS A 687 -26.20 35.68 7.04
C HIS A 687 -27.07 34.56 7.62
N PHE A 688 -26.79 34.19 8.87
CA PHE A 688 -27.67 33.37 9.69
C PHE A 688 -29.01 34.08 9.92
N LYS A 689 -30.12 33.34 9.83
CA LYS A 689 -31.47 33.85 10.10
C LYS A 689 -32.06 33.22 11.37
N ASN A 690 -32.06 31.89 11.42
CA ASN A 690 -32.42 31.06 12.56
C ASN A 690 -32.00 29.61 12.23
N HIS A 691 -32.26 28.67 13.14
CA HIS A 691 -32.17 27.25 12.85
C HIS A 691 -33.35 26.54 13.53
N PRO A 692 -33.81 25.40 13.00
CA PRO A 692 -34.71 24.52 13.73
C PRO A 692 -33.93 23.81 14.85
N VAL A 693 -34.63 23.02 15.67
CA VAL A 693 -33.95 22.14 16.62
C VAL A 693 -33.03 21.17 15.86
N VAL A 694 -31.92 20.79 16.50
CA VAL A 694 -31.06 19.70 16.02
C VAL A 694 -31.93 18.49 15.71
N GLN A 695 -31.77 17.95 14.52
CA GLN A 695 -32.51 16.78 14.08
C GLN A 695 -31.80 16.11 12.91
N THR A 696 -32.24 14.91 12.56
CA THR A 696 -31.75 14.20 11.38
C THR A 696 -32.42 14.75 10.12
N GLY A 697 -31.60 15.09 9.12
CA GLY A 697 -32.03 15.48 7.79
C GLY A 697 -31.19 14.78 6.72
N THR A 698 -31.63 14.84 5.46
CA THR A 698 -30.89 14.27 4.32
C THR A 698 -30.08 15.35 3.62
N ILE A 699 -28.80 15.06 3.40
CA ILE A 699 -27.89 15.86 2.59
C ILE A 699 -27.80 15.25 1.20
N ILE A 700 -27.86 16.10 0.17
CA ILE A 700 -27.79 15.73 -1.24
C ILE A 700 -26.58 16.45 -1.85
N MET A 701 -25.60 15.69 -2.34
CA MET A 701 -24.45 16.25 -3.06
C MET A 701 -24.89 16.77 -4.43
N ASN A 702 -24.32 17.90 -4.85
CA ASN A 702 -24.68 18.50 -6.12
C ASN A 702 -24.08 17.70 -7.30
N ASP A 703 -24.93 17.05 -8.09
CA ASP A 703 -24.52 16.24 -9.26
C ASP A 703 -23.84 17.09 -10.36
N ASP A 704 -24.15 18.39 -10.44
CA ASP A 704 -23.56 19.31 -11.41
C ASP A 704 -22.06 19.53 -11.20
N LEU A 705 -21.50 19.18 -10.03
CA LEU A 705 -20.05 19.26 -9.77
C LEU A 705 -19.24 18.42 -10.76
N LYS A 706 -19.80 17.29 -11.23
CA LYS A 706 -19.18 16.42 -12.23
C LYS A 706 -19.24 17.04 -13.63
N ALA A 707 -20.37 17.66 -13.98
CA ALA A 707 -20.60 18.25 -15.29
C ALA A 707 -19.84 19.57 -15.49
N LYS A 708 -19.66 20.36 -14.42
CA LYS A 708 -18.97 21.66 -14.46
C LYS A 708 -17.43 21.56 -14.32
N ASN A 709 -16.86 20.35 -14.37
CA ASN A 709 -15.43 20.14 -14.12
C ASN A 709 -14.99 20.74 -12.75
N GLY A 710 -15.85 20.58 -11.73
CA GLY A 710 -15.76 21.32 -10.48
C GLY A 710 -14.43 21.09 -9.75
N LYS A 711 -13.82 22.17 -9.26
CA LYS A 711 -12.51 22.18 -8.57
C LYS A 711 -12.45 21.22 -7.38
N LEU A 712 -13.60 20.84 -6.81
CA LEU A 712 -13.72 19.96 -5.66
C LEU A 712 -14.01 18.48 -5.99
N ASN A 713 -14.29 18.13 -7.26
CA ASN A 713 -14.87 16.83 -7.62
C ASN A 713 -13.98 15.62 -7.25
N GLY A 714 -12.65 15.76 -7.35
CA GLY A 714 -11.71 14.69 -6.97
C GLY A 714 -11.73 14.38 -5.47
N TYR A 715 -11.89 15.41 -4.63
CA TYR A 715 -11.83 15.29 -3.17
C TYR A 715 -13.14 14.77 -2.54
N LEU A 716 -14.25 14.85 -3.29
CA LEU A 716 -15.58 14.45 -2.82
C LEU A 716 -15.98 13.04 -3.28
N SER A 717 -15.08 12.30 -3.92
CA SER A 717 -15.36 10.99 -4.52
C SER A 717 -15.77 9.91 -3.50
N SER A 718 -15.35 10.05 -2.24
CA SER A 718 -15.72 9.17 -1.12
C SER A 718 -17.05 9.55 -0.45
N VAL A 719 -17.62 10.71 -0.77
CA VAL A 719 -18.89 11.19 -0.18
C VAL A 719 -20.06 10.61 -0.98
N PRO A 720 -21.02 9.90 -0.34
CA PRO A 720 -22.21 9.40 -1.02
C PRO A 720 -23.02 10.54 -1.64
N ALA A 721 -23.69 10.26 -2.77
CA ALA A 721 -24.54 11.26 -3.44
C ALA A 721 -25.68 11.77 -2.54
N LYS A 722 -26.17 10.93 -1.63
CA LYS A 722 -27.14 11.29 -0.58
C LYS A 722 -26.80 10.58 0.72
N PHE A 723 -26.92 11.25 1.86
CA PHE A 723 -26.72 10.65 3.17
C PHE A 723 -27.56 11.33 4.25
N SER A 724 -27.96 10.58 5.27
CA SER A 724 -28.65 11.14 6.45
C SER A 724 -27.62 11.65 7.47
N LEU A 725 -27.89 12.81 8.05
CA LEU A 725 -27.01 13.48 9.00
C LEU A 725 -27.85 14.12 10.11
N GLU A 726 -27.44 13.93 11.36
CA GLU A 726 -27.94 14.72 12.48
C GLU A 726 -27.03 15.95 12.65
N ASP A 727 -27.59 17.14 12.41
CA ASP A 727 -26.85 18.40 12.51
C ASP A 727 -27.83 19.55 12.83
N GLU A 728 -27.29 20.75 13.02
CA GLU A 728 -28.07 21.98 13.20
C GLU A 728 -28.19 22.73 11.86
N PHE A 729 -29.28 22.47 11.12
CA PHE A 729 -29.48 23.02 9.77
C PHE A 729 -29.85 24.50 9.78
N PHE A 730 -28.87 25.37 9.57
CA PHE A 730 -29.07 26.82 9.55
C PHE A 730 -29.96 27.27 8.40
N ASN A 731 -30.95 28.11 8.70
CA ASN A 731 -31.61 28.92 7.68
C ASN A 731 -30.85 30.22 7.49
N PHE A 732 -30.85 30.70 6.26
CA PHE A 732 -30.09 31.85 5.81
C PHE A 732 -31.01 33.02 5.43
N THR A 733 -30.50 34.25 5.52
CA THR A 733 -31.24 35.46 5.11
C THR A 733 -31.50 35.52 3.61
N LYS A 734 -30.62 34.94 2.79
CA LYS A 734 -30.69 34.85 1.33
C LYS A 734 -30.40 33.44 0.86
N ASN A 735 -31.05 33.02 -0.24
CA ASN A 735 -30.73 31.76 -0.89
C ASN A 735 -29.55 31.97 -1.86
N VAL A 736 -28.38 31.44 -1.52
CA VAL A 736 -27.17 31.60 -2.34
C VAL A 736 -27.24 30.89 -3.69
N ALA A 737 -28.20 29.98 -3.88
CA ALA A 737 -28.42 29.31 -5.16
C ALA A 737 -28.97 30.24 -6.26
N ASP A 738 -29.49 31.41 -5.89
CA ASP A 738 -30.01 32.42 -6.82
C ASP A 738 -28.88 33.26 -7.47
N ARG A 739 -27.63 33.05 -7.02
CA ARG A 739 -26.45 33.75 -7.52
C ARG A 739 -25.70 32.91 -8.56
N ASP A 740 -25.48 33.48 -9.73
CA ASP A 740 -24.77 32.81 -10.84
C ASP A 740 -23.27 32.60 -10.57
N ASP A 741 -22.68 33.38 -9.66
CA ASP A 741 -21.27 33.30 -9.30
C ASP A 741 -20.97 32.24 -8.23
N ILE A 742 -22.00 31.68 -7.59
CA ILE A 742 -21.87 30.67 -6.55
C ILE A 742 -22.05 29.26 -7.10
N THR A 743 -21.17 28.35 -6.70
CA THR A 743 -21.32 26.91 -6.94
C THR A 743 -21.68 26.20 -5.64
N VAL A 744 -22.91 25.69 -5.57
CA VAL A 744 -23.38 24.88 -4.44
C VAL A 744 -22.74 23.49 -4.48
N VAL A 745 -22.24 23.04 -3.35
CA VAL A 745 -21.59 21.73 -3.16
C VAL A 745 -22.60 20.69 -2.66
N ALA A 746 -23.44 21.07 -1.69
CA ALA A 746 -24.41 20.19 -1.08
C ALA A 746 -25.70 20.95 -0.71
N TRP A 747 -26.80 20.22 -0.69
CA TRP A 747 -28.15 20.68 -0.36
C TRP A 747 -28.68 19.93 0.86
N ALA A 748 -29.41 20.61 1.74
CA ALA A 748 -30.25 19.97 2.76
C ALA A 748 -31.66 19.74 2.20
N ASP A 749 -32.23 18.56 2.41
CA ASP A 749 -33.57 18.22 1.94
C ASP A 749 -34.61 18.55 3.01
N GLU A 750 -35.25 19.72 2.90
CA GLU A 750 -36.27 20.20 3.84
C GLU A 750 -37.52 19.30 3.91
N SER A 751 -37.71 18.35 2.99
CA SER A 751 -38.78 17.36 3.13
C SER A 751 -38.50 16.31 4.21
N THR A 752 -37.26 16.26 4.70
CA THR A 752 -36.78 15.24 5.65
C THR A 752 -36.60 15.75 7.07
N TYR A 753 -36.82 17.06 7.31
CA TYR A 753 -36.72 17.69 8.63
C TYR A 753 -37.68 18.89 8.74
N GLU A 754 -38.06 19.29 9.95
CA GLU A 754 -39.00 20.38 10.17
C GLU A 754 -38.30 21.72 10.47
N GLY A 755 -38.91 22.83 10.04
CA GLY A 755 -38.45 24.19 10.36
C GLY A 755 -37.41 24.80 9.40
N GLY A 756 -37.17 24.16 8.25
CA GLY A 756 -36.46 24.77 7.12
C GLY A 756 -37.24 25.93 6.50
N LEU A 757 -36.51 26.95 6.01
CA LEU A 757 -37.07 28.18 5.42
C LEU A 757 -36.45 28.52 4.05
N MET A 758 -35.63 27.64 3.48
CA MET A 758 -34.89 27.88 2.23
C MET A 758 -35.61 27.30 1.00
N GLY A 759 -36.60 26.43 1.19
CA GLY A 759 -37.43 25.85 0.12
C GLY A 759 -36.83 24.59 -0.51
N GLU A 760 -37.23 24.26 -1.75
CA GLU A 760 -36.80 23.03 -2.45
C GLU A 760 -35.28 22.90 -2.64
N LYS A 761 -34.56 24.03 -2.57
CA LYS A 761 -33.11 24.11 -2.74
C LYS A 761 -32.51 24.82 -1.53
N HIS A 762 -32.28 24.09 -0.44
CA HIS A 762 -31.58 24.61 0.74
C HIS A 762 -30.06 24.38 0.58
N PRO A 763 -29.27 25.37 0.15
CA PRO A 763 -27.81 25.20 0.05
C PRO A 763 -27.18 25.11 1.44
N ILE A 764 -26.34 24.10 1.68
CA ILE A 764 -25.68 23.91 2.99
C ILE A 764 -24.15 23.93 2.90
N ALA A 765 -23.58 23.81 1.70
CA ALA A 765 -22.16 24.06 1.45
C ALA A 765 -21.97 24.61 0.04
N TRP A 766 -21.07 25.58 -0.16
CA TRP A 766 -20.84 26.23 -1.45
C TRP A 766 -19.48 26.92 -1.53
N TYR A 767 -19.07 27.27 -2.75
CA TYR A 767 -17.85 28.05 -3.00
C TYR A 767 -18.02 29.02 -4.17
N HIS A 768 -17.19 30.06 -4.19
CA HIS A 768 -17.07 31.03 -5.28
C HIS A 768 -15.71 31.74 -5.28
N GLU A 769 -15.48 32.58 -6.29
CA GLU A 769 -14.32 33.44 -6.38
C GLU A 769 -14.75 34.90 -6.24
N MET A 770 -14.10 35.65 -5.35
CA MET A 770 -14.45 37.05 -5.07
C MET A 770 -13.30 38.01 -5.43
N GLY A 771 -13.66 39.20 -5.91
CA GLY A 771 -12.72 40.28 -6.24
C GLY A 771 -11.96 40.07 -7.55
N GLU A 772 -11.22 41.11 -7.98
CA GLU A 772 -10.49 41.08 -9.26
C GLU A 772 -9.42 39.98 -9.33
N LYS A 773 -8.82 39.64 -8.17
CA LYS A 773 -7.81 38.58 -8.05
C LYS A 773 -8.40 37.19 -7.80
N LYS A 774 -9.72 37.05 -7.84
CA LYS A 774 -10.43 35.77 -7.71
C LYS A 774 -10.04 34.99 -6.45
N ALA A 775 -10.12 35.65 -5.29
CA ALA A 775 -9.89 35.01 -4.01
C ALA A 775 -10.87 33.83 -3.83
N PRO A 776 -10.38 32.63 -3.48
CA PRO A 776 -11.25 31.48 -3.27
C PRO A 776 -11.99 31.60 -1.94
N ILE A 777 -13.32 31.50 -2.00
CA ILE A 777 -14.20 31.56 -0.83
C ILE A 777 -14.97 30.24 -0.72
N PHE A 778 -14.99 29.65 0.47
CA PHE A 778 -15.76 28.44 0.75
C PHE A 778 -16.58 28.61 2.05
N TYR A 779 -17.80 28.09 2.04
CA TYR A 779 -18.62 28.00 3.25
C TYR A 779 -19.29 26.63 3.36
N THR A 780 -19.39 26.13 4.60
CA THR A 780 -20.25 24.99 4.96
C THR A 780 -21.03 25.32 6.21
N GLY A 781 -22.34 25.09 6.19
CA GLY A 781 -23.23 25.15 7.35
C GLY A 781 -23.18 23.88 8.21
N LEU A 782 -22.59 22.80 7.69
CA LEU A 782 -22.39 21.55 8.43
C LEU A 782 -21.24 21.66 9.44
N GLY A 783 -21.30 20.84 10.50
CA GLY A 783 -20.18 20.69 11.44
C GLY A 783 -20.47 21.08 12.89
N HIS A 784 -21.74 21.12 13.33
CA HIS A 784 -22.10 21.53 14.68
C HIS A 784 -21.41 20.66 15.77
N PHE A 785 -21.31 19.35 15.56
CA PHE A 785 -20.84 18.39 16.56
C PHE A 785 -19.35 18.05 16.50
N SER A 786 -18.76 17.80 17.67
CA SER A 786 -17.34 17.41 17.81
C SER A 786 -17.02 16.03 17.21
N HIS A 787 -18.03 15.14 17.12
CA HIS A 787 -17.83 13.78 16.63
C HIS A 787 -17.42 13.71 15.15
N PHE A 788 -17.71 14.75 14.36
CA PHE A 788 -17.25 14.86 12.97
C PHE A 788 -15.72 15.01 12.85
N TYR A 789 -15.04 15.43 13.92
CA TYR A 789 -13.61 15.79 13.90
C TYR A 789 -12.73 14.91 14.79
N ASN A 790 -13.31 14.05 15.61
CA ASN A 790 -12.58 13.18 16.55
C ASN A 790 -12.55 11.69 16.13
N GLY A 791 -13.06 11.36 14.95
CA GLY A 791 -13.08 9.99 14.41
C GLY A 791 -14.21 9.09 14.93
N THR A 792 -15.24 9.65 15.58
CA THR A 792 -16.37 8.87 16.13
C THR A 792 -17.68 9.04 15.35
N GLY A 793 -17.75 9.97 14.40
CA GLY A 793 -18.91 10.22 13.55
C GLY A 793 -18.66 10.05 12.05
N PRO A 794 -19.66 10.33 11.20
CA PRO A 794 -19.56 10.19 9.76
C PRO A 794 -18.45 11.09 9.18
N GLU A 795 -17.51 10.52 8.43
CA GLU A 795 -16.37 11.24 7.83
C GLU A 795 -16.78 12.19 6.69
N TYR A 796 -18.04 12.16 6.25
CA TYR A 796 -18.52 12.96 5.13
C TYR A 796 -18.44 14.47 5.41
N VAL A 797 -18.76 14.89 6.63
CA VAL A 797 -18.73 16.31 7.03
C VAL A 797 -17.29 16.85 7.02
N SER A 798 -16.35 16.10 7.61
CA SER A 798 -14.94 16.46 7.61
C SER A 798 -14.32 16.38 6.22
N THR A 799 -14.77 15.46 5.36
CA THR A 799 -14.35 15.38 3.95
C THR A 799 -14.80 16.60 3.14
N ILE A 800 -16.05 17.06 3.31
CA ILE A 800 -16.55 18.29 2.66
C ILE A 800 -15.72 19.51 3.10
N LEU A 801 -15.42 19.62 4.39
CA LEU A 801 -14.55 20.68 4.90
C LEU A 801 -13.11 20.57 4.37
N GLU A 802 -12.54 19.36 4.28
CA GLU A 802 -11.22 19.13 3.70
C GLU A 802 -11.16 19.63 2.25
N ALA A 803 -12.19 19.29 1.45
CA ALA A 803 -12.29 19.73 0.07
C ALA A 803 -12.30 21.27 -0.03
N GLY A 804 -13.08 21.95 0.81
CA GLY A 804 -13.11 23.41 0.90
C GLY A 804 -11.76 24.03 1.28
N LEU A 805 -11.07 23.46 2.27
CA LEU A 805 -9.72 23.91 2.66
C LEU A 805 -8.72 23.74 1.52
N ARG A 806 -8.74 22.61 0.81
CA ARG A 806 -7.86 22.36 -0.35
C ARG A 806 -8.08 23.38 -1.45
N TYR A 807 -9.33 23.68 -1.77
CA TYR A 807 -9.67 24.72 -2.74
C TYR A 807 -9.15 26.09 -2.33
N CYS A 808 -9.36 26.52 -1.08
CA CYS A 808 -8.88 27.82 -0.61
C CYS A 808 -7.35 27.89 -0.46
N CYS A 809 -6.69 26.75 -0.28
CA CYS A 809 -5.23 26.65 -0.29
C CYS A 809 -4.62 26.60 -1.70
N GLY A 810 -5.45 26.39 -2.74
CA GLY A 810 -5.04 26.35 -4.14
C GLY A 810 -4.59 24.97 -4.66
N PHE A 811 -5.10 23.88 -4.08
CA PHE A 811 -4.86 22.50 -4.52
C PHE A 811 -5.82 22.03 -5.61
#